data_AF-A0A453IM57-F1
#
_entry.id   AF-A0A453IM57-F1
#
_cell.length_a   1.000
_cell.length_b   1.000
_cell.length_c   1.000
_cell.angle_alpha   90.00
_cell.angle_beta   90.00
_cell.angle_gamma   90.00
#
_symmetry.space_group_name_H-M   'P 1'
#
loop_
_entity.id
_entity.type
_entity.pdbx_description
1 polymer ?
#
loop_
_entity_poly.entity_id
_entity_poly.type
_entity_poly.pdbx_seq_one_letter_code
_entity_poly.pdbx_strand_id
1 'polypeptide(L)'
;AVSAAGRAQPEDLALKVESAFYSAGALIMSDSSATAMSSLLAVQKDSAAQLSLPSTFATASRSSKALRETVSALPVEGRMLCASDVFPLPDAAFIMQSLYADVECLSAFRKPSEKASVKLWAKGDLPTQHILPRRRMVVFNTMGLMELVFNRPVDILRKLFDGNTLRSQIEEFFNRFGAGEAAAMCLMLAAKLLYTEDSLISNAVSEKAAEAFEDPGLVGMPQLNGTTALSNTRTQAGGFSMGQVVQEAEPLFSGAYEGLCLCSSRLLYPVWELPVMVVRGLIGSNDHGDGVVVCRLSTGAMKVLESKIRSLETFLRSRRNKRRGLYGYVAGLGDSGSILYKTGPTIGAGIHNNGKSPYRIRDMDSADQSASNKKPRSLYTSAELAAMEVRAIECLRRLLRRSGEALVLLQLICQHNVARLVQTLGNDLRKKLVQLTFHQLVCSEDGDQLAMRLISSLMEYYIGPEGKGTVEDISTKLREGCPSYFNESDYKYYSAVESLEKASMTNNQDERDILAREAFNLLTKIPDSADLSAICKRFENLRFYEAVVRLPLQKAQALDSNADVINGQIDARHHDTITAQRVQCYEIVMNALRTLKGAGRSGAPGPVTALDPASRSKCIKQIIQLSVQWPDTAFHEHLYRTLIELGLDNELLEYGGSDLVAFLQSAGRKHQEEVRGAPRLDDLGAPISTSQTKYLELLARYYVLKGEHVAAARMLLILAERQCSNAEEAPALDQRSPDFVLLLFFTSVCPCVVSINT
;
A
#
# COMPACT_ATOMS: atom_id res chain seq x y z
N ALA A 1 -6.17 -27.21 -56.46
CA ALA A 1 -6.72 -27.71 -57.73
C ALA A 1 -7.15 -26.50 -58.58
N VAL A 2 -6.52 -26.39 -59.75
CA VAL A 2 -6.99 -25.73 -60.99
C VAL A 2 -7.06 -24.18 -61.05
N SER A 3 -6.09 -23.67 -61.83
CA SER A 3 -6.17 -22.58 -62.81
C SER A 3 -6.07 -21.11 -62.38
N ALA A 4 -4.83 -20.62 -62.41
CA ALA A 4 -4.50 -19.31 -62.98
C ALA A 4 -3.15 -19.42 -63.71
N ALA A 5 -3.07 -20.34 -64.68
CA ALA A 5 -2.00 -20.36 -65.66
C ALA A 5 -2.38 -19.38 -66.79
N GLY A 6 -1.65 -18.29 -66.94
CA GLY A 6 -1.91 -17.36 -68.05
C GLY A 6 -1.54 -15.89 -67.83
N ARG A 7 -0.46 -15.58 -67.11
CA ARG A 7 0.32 -14.35 -67.34
C ARG A 7 1.78 -14.71 -67.19
N ALA A 8 2.53 -14.69 -68.29
CA ALA A 8 3.98 -14.68 -68.23
C ALA A 8 4.38 -13.42 -67.43
N GLN A 9 4.87 -13.59 -66.20
CA GLN A 9 5.59 -12.52 -65.52
C GLN A 9 6.86 -12.25 -66.35
N PRO A 10 7.24 -10.98 -66.56
CA PRO A 10 8.50 -10.69 -67.24
C PRO A 10 9.64 -11.32 -66.42
N GLU A 11 10.45 -12.17 -67.06
CA GLU A 11 11.58 -12.86 -66.42
C GLU A 11 12.62 -11.88 -65.82
N ASP A 12 12.54 -10.59 -66.17
CA ASP A 12 13.36 -9.50 -65.64
C ASP A 12 13.04 -9.12 -64.17
N LEU A 13 11.96 -9.64 -63.57
CA LEU A 13 11.58 -9.39 -62.16
C LEU A 13 11.69 -10.64 -61.27
N ALA A 14 12.21 -11.77 -61.79
CA ALA A 14 12.41 -12.97 -60.99
C ALA A 14 13.66 -12.81 -60.12
N LEU A 15 13.45 -12.63 -58.80
CA LEU A 15 14.53 -12.60 -57.80
C LEU A 15 15.38 -13.88 -57.90
N LYS A 16 16.68 -13.74 -58.16
CA LYS A 16 17.62 -14.87 -58.19
C LYS A 16 18.28 -14.96 -56.82
N VAL A 17 17.62 -15.68 -55.93
CA VAL A 17 18.03 -15.83 -54.54
C VAL A 17 19.17 -16.85 -54.42
N GLU A 18 20.37 -16.40 -54.09
CA GLU A 18 21.54 -17.29 -53.91
C GLU A 18 21.58 -17.92 -52.52
N SER A 19 21.28 -17.13 -51.50
CA SER A 19 21.28 -17.55 -50.10
C SER A 19 20.22 -16.79 -49.33
N ALA A 20 19.66 -17.44 -48.30
CA ALA A 20 18.65 -16.86 -47.44
C ALA A 20 18.90 -17.26 -45.98
N PHE A 21 18.65 -16.33 -45.07
CA PHE A 21 18.72 -16.55 -43.63
C PHE A 21 17.43 -16.05 -42.98
N TYR A 22 16.80 -16.91 -42.18
CA TYR A 22 15.59 -16.56 -41.44
C TYR A 22 15.81 -16.75 -39.94
N SER A 23 15.52 -15.71 -39.18
CA SER A 23 15.50 -15.79 -37.72
C SER A 23 14.53 -14.78 -37.12
N ALA A 24 13.78 -15.22 -36.10
CA ALA A 24 12.85 -14.40 -35.32
C ALA A 24 11.94 -13.47 -36.13
N GLY A 25 11.38 -13.95 -37.26
CA GLY A 25 10.46 -13.15 -38.08
C GLY A 25 11.12 -12.12 -39.01
N ALA A 26 12.44 -12.17 -39.18
CA ALA A 26 13.17 -11.44 -40.22
C ALA A 26 13.81 -12.43 -41.20
N LEU A 27 13.66 -12.15 -42.49
CA LEU A 27 14.23 -12.92 -43.59
C LEU A 27 15.22 -12.03 -44.35
N ILE A 28 16.42 -12.53 -44.61
CA ILE A 28 17.43 -11.82 -45.40
C ILE A 28 17.82 -12.69 -46.56
N MET A 29 17.84 -12.10 -47.74
CA MET A 29 18.02 -12.78 -49.01
C MET A 29 19.08 -12.05 -49.82
N SER A 30 19.98 -12.80 -50.45
CA SER A 30 20.93 -12.25 -51.43
C SER A 30 20.35 -12.40 -52.83
N ASP A 31 19.99 -11.29 -53.45
CA ASP A 31 19.55 -11.21 -54.83
C ASP A 31 20.75 -11.01 -55.77
N SER A 32 20.86 -11.90 -56.77
CA SER A 32 21.87 -11.90 -57.82
C SER A 32 21.31 -11.54 -59.20
N SER A 33 20.10 -10.98 -59.25
CA SER A 33 19.43 -10.56 -60.48
C SER A 33 20.29 -9.59 -61.32
N ALA A 34 21.05 -8.69 -60.67
CA ALA A 34 21.99 -7.79 -61.32
C ALA A 34 23.40 -8.41 -61.43
N THR A 35 23.98 -8.39 -62.64
CA THR A 35 25.25 -9.04 -62.96
C THR A 35 26.49 -8.35 -62.38
N ALA A 36 26.38 -7.07 -61.98
CA ALA A 36 27.51 -6.26 -61.50
C ALA A 36 27.54 -6.07 -59.97
N MET A 37 26.39 -6.12 -59.28
CA MET A 37 26.28 -5.95 -57.83
C MET A 37 25.14 -6.81 -57.29
N SER A 38 25.40 -7.55 -56.22
CA SER A 38 24.36 -8.26 -55.46
C SER A 38 23.62 -7.30 -54.52
N SER A 39 22.32 -7.51 -54.34
CA SER A 39 21.53 -6.75 -53.36
C SER A 39 21.10 -7.65 -52.22
N LEU A 40 21.24 -7.17 -50.98
CA LEU A 40 20.64 -7.81 -49.82
C LEU A 40 19.22 -7.27 -49.62
N LEU A 41 18.24 -8.15 -49.68
CA LEU A 41 16.86 -7.86 -49.33
C LEU A 41 16.63 -8.28 -47.88
N ALA A 42 16.28 -7.35 -47.01
CA ALA A 42 15.83 -7.62 -45.66
C ALA A 42 14.31 -7.43 -45.58
N VAL A 43 13.61 -8.51 -45.24
CA VAL A 43 12.16 -8.57 -45.07
C VAL A 43 11.87 -8.73 -43.59
N GLN A 44 11.05 -7.83 -43.05
CA GLN A 44 10.64 -7.86 -41.65
C GLN A 44 9.14 -7.62 -41.54
N LYS A 45 8.49 -8.24 -40.55
CA LYS A 45 7.09 -7.98 -40.25
C LYS A 45 6.87 -6.51 -39.89
N ASP A 46 5.88 -5.86 -40.52
CA ASP A 46 5.52 -4.47 -40.21
C ASP A 46 4.89 -4.40 -38.80
N SER A 47 5.57 -3.70 -37.90
CA SER A 47 5.10 -3.46 -36.54
C SER A 47 3.86 -2.55 -36.49
N ALA A 48 3.66 -1.67 -37.50
CA ALA A 48 2.51 -0.77 -37.56
C ALA A 48 1.19 -1.48 -37.92
N ALA A 49 1.25 -2.58 -38.66
CA ALA A 49 0.06 -3.28 -39.15
C ALA A 49 -0.74 -4.02 -38.06
N GLN A 50 -0.13 -4.31 -36.90
CA GLN A 50 -0.79 -5.02 -35.80
C GLN A 50 -1.82 -4.17 -35.03
N LEU A 51 -1.84 -2.86 -35.28
CA LEU A 51 -2.55 -1.85 -34.48
C LEU A 51 -3.93 -1.49 -35.01
N SER A 52 -4.35 -2.09 -36.11
CA SER A 52 -5.74 -2.02 -36.57
C SER A 52 -6.63 -2.89 -35.67
N LEU A 53 -6.89 -2.44 -34.43
CA LEU A 53 -8.06 -2.94 -33.70
C LEU A 53 -9.32 -2.23 -34.23
N PRO A 54 -10.40 -2.96 -34.45
CA PRO A 54 -11.71 -2.35 -34.64
C PRO A 54 -12.10 -1.68 -33.32
N SER A 55 -12.63 -0.47 -33.41
CA SER A 55 -13.52 0.04 -32.37
C SER A 55 -14.63 -1.00 -32.11
N THR A 56 -15.14 -1.04 -30.88
CA THR A 56 -16.21 -1.91 -30.33
C THR A 56 -15.85 -3.33 -29.86
N PHE A 57 -15.85 -3.49 -28.53
CA PHE A 57 -16.29 -4.70 -27.85
C PHE A 57 -17.77 -4.97 -28.18
N ALA A 58 -18.03 -5.66 -29.28
CA ALA A 58 -19.25 -6.46 -29.46
C ALA A 58 -19.10 -7.32 -30.72
N THR A 59 -19.24 -8.63 -30.53
CA THR A 59 -19.27 -9.69 -31.54
C THR A 59 -17.97 -9.92 -32.33
N ALA A 60 -17.46 -11.14 -32.19
CA ALA A 60 -16.34 -11.69 -32.93
C ALA A 60 -16.62 -11.71 -34.44
N SER A 61 -16.44 -10.58 -35.11
CA SER A 61 -16.18 -10.58 -36.55
C SER A 61 -14.71 -10.95 -36.74
N ARG A 62 -14.45 -12.02 -37.49
CA ARG A 62 -13.11 -12.44 -37.89
C ARG A 62 -12.52 -11.37 -38.81
N SER A 63 -11.98 -10.27 -38.26
CA SER A 63 -11.19 -9.33 -39.06
C SER A 63 -9.86 -10.00 -39.40
N SER A 64 -9.64 -10.27 -40.68
CA SER A 64 -8.39 -10.81 -41.17
C SER A 64 -7.29 -9.76 -40.97
N LYS A 65 -6.45 -9.94 -39.93
CA LYS A 65 -5.22 -9.16 -39.79
C LYS A 65 -4.34 -9.47 -40.99
N ALA A 66 -4.22 -8.53 -41.92
CA ALA A 66 -3.32 -8.68 -43.06
C ALA A 66 -1.88 -8.73 -42.55
N LEU A 67 -1.14 -9.77 -42.94
CA LEU A 67 0.29 -9.82 -42.71
C LEU A 67 0.94 -8.82 -43.68
N ARG A 68 1.47 -7.73 -43.12
CA ARG A 68 2.26 -6.75 -43.86
C ARG A 68 3.73 -6.93 -43.50
N GLU A 69 4.59 -6.90 -44.51
CA GLU A 69 6.04 -6.95 -44.37
C GLU A 69 6.65 -5.69 -44.98
N THR A 70 7.69 -5.17 -44.33
CA THR A 70 8.56 -4.13 -44.85
C THR A 70 9.77 -4.78 -45.51
N VAL A 71 10.00 -4.46 -46.78
CA VAL A 71 11.16 -4.93 -47.54
C VAL A 71 12.12 -3.77 -47.74
N SER A 72 13.37 -3.93 -47.31
CA SER A 72 14.46 -3.00 -47.58
C SER A 72 15.51 -3.67 -48.46
N ALA A 73 15.91 -2.98 -49.53
CA ALA A 73 16.99 -3.41 -50.41
C ALA A 73 18.26 -2.61 -50.08
N LEU A 74 19.34 -3.31 -49.75
CA LEU A 74 20.65 -2.75 -49.51
C LEU A 74 21.60 -3.20 -50.64
N PRO A 75 22.21 -2.29 -51.42
CA PRO A 75 23.22 -2.68 -52.40
C PRO A 75 24.51 -3.10 -51.66
N VAL A 76 25.07 -4.26 -52.01
CA VAL A 76 26.28 -4.79 -51.36
C VAL A 76 27.29 -5.31 -52.37
N GLU A 77 28.55 -4.93 -52.18
CA GLU A 77 29.66 -5.49 -52.94
C GLU A 77 29.96 -6.91 -52.43
N GLY A 78 29.66 -7.92 -53.26
CA GLY A 78 29.91 -9.33 -52.96
C GLY A 78 28.70 -10.09 -52.43
N ARG A 79 28.75 -11.42 -52.62
CA ARG A 79 27.63 -12.34 -52.40
C ARG A 79 27.56 -12.78 -50.94
N MET A 80 26.36 -12.94 -50.38
CA MET A 80 26.18 -13.47 -49.03
C MET A 80 26.48 -14.98 -49.00
N LEU A 81 27.40 -15.38 -48.12
CA LEU A 81 27.75 -16.77 -47.87
C LEU A 81 26.97 -17.32 -46.68
N CYS A 82 26.98 -16.59 -45.57
CA CYS A 82 26.21 -16.93 -44.38
C CYS A 82 25.82 -15.68 -43.59
N ALA A 83 24.83 -15.84 -42.72
CA ALA A 83 24.41 -14.81 -41.79
C ALA A 83 24.14 -15.43 -40.41
N SER A 84 24.35 -14.65 -39.35
CA SER A 84 24.09 -15.06 -37.98
C SER A 84 23.67 -13.88 -37.12
N ASP A 85 22.73 -14.10 -36.20
CA ASP A 85 22.37 -13.10 -35.20
C ASP A 85 23.51 -12.86 -34.21
N VAL A 86 23.67 -11.60 -33.81
CA VAL A 86 24.55 -11.20 -32.71
C VAL A 86 23.72 -11.16 -31.44
N PHE A 87 24.03 -12.04 -30.51
CA PHE A 87 23.35 -12.11 -29.22
C PHE A 87 23.89 -11.04 -28.26
N PRO A 88 23.03 -10.56 -27.34
CA PRO A 88 23.44 -9.64 -26.29
C PRO A 88 24.50 -10.29 -25.39
N LEU A 89 25.29 -9.44 -24.72
CA LEU A 89 26.31 -9.86 -23.75
C LEU A 89 25.74 -10.89 -22.74
N PRO A 90 26.55 -11.87 -22.28
CA PRO A 90 26.07 -12.96 -21.43
C PRO A 90 25.32 -12.51 -20.17
N ASP A 91 25.78 -11.45 -19.51
CA ASP A 91 25.15 -10.90 -18.30
C ASP A 91 23.75 -10.35 -18.57
N ALA A 92 23.58 -9.68 -19.72
CA ALA A 92 22.30 -9.15 -20.14
C ALA A 92 21.34 -10.27 -20.58
N ALA A 93 21.85 -11.26 -21.31
CA ALA A 93 21.10 -12.45 -21.68
C ALA A 93 20.57 -13.18 -20.44
N PHE A 94 21.38 -13.28 -19.38
CA PHE A 94 20.97 -13.86 -18.10
C PHE A 94 19.85 -13.05 -17.42
N ILE A 95 19.97 -11.72 -17.37
CA ILE A 95 18.93 -10.85 -16.82
C ILE A 95 17.61 -11.02 -17.59
N MET A 96 17.67 -11.04 -18.92
CA MET A 96 16.49 -11.22 -19.77
C MET A 96 15.87 -12.60 -19.61
N GLN A 97 16.69 -13.65 -19.52
CA GLN A 97 16.20 -15.00 -19.23
C GLN A 97 15.53 -15.05 -17.85
N SER A 98 16.11 -14.40 -16.83
CA SER A 98 15.51 -14.37 -15.50
C SER A 98 14.15 -13.67 -15.48
N LEU A 99 13.99 -12.57 -16.22
CA LEU A 99 12.73 -11.82 -16.30
C LEU A 99 11.67 -12.55 -17.12
N TYR A 100 12.05 -13.15 -18.25
CA TYR A 100 11.12 -13.63 -19.28
C TYR A 100 11.17 -15.13 -19.57
N ALA A 101 11.85 -15.93 -18.74
CA ALA A 101 11.78 -17.39 -18.86
C ALA A 101 10.36 -17.88 -18.61
N ASP A 102 9.86 -18.71 -19.54
CA ASP A 102 8.65 -19.51 -19.32
C ASP A 102 8.84 -20.40 -18.08
N VAL A 103 7.77 -20.60 -17.31
CA VAL A 103 7.76 -21.39 -16.07
C VAL A 103 8.37 -22.79 -16.26
N GLU A 104 8.25 -23.36 -17.46
CA GLU A 104 8.79 -24.67 -17.85
C GLU A 104 10.32 -24.72 -17.95
N CYS A 105 10.99 -23.58 -18.21
CA CYS A 105 12.45 -23.50 -18.35
C CYS A 105 13.17 -23.33 -17.00
N LEU A 106 12.42 -23.17 -15.90
CA LEU A 106 12.95 -22.91 -14.55
C LEU A 106 13.55 -24.15 -13.88
N SER A 107 13.25 -25.36 -14.37
CA SER A 107 13.80 -26.62 -13.86
C SER A 107 15.32 -26.74 -14.08
N ALA A 108 15.89 -25.93 -14.97
CA ALA A 108 17.32 -25.85 -15.17
C ALA A 108 17.74 -24.39 -15.37
N PHE A 109 18.30 -23.76 -14.33
CA PHE A 109 19.23 -22.64 -14.50
C PHE A 109 20.49 -23.16 -15.24
N ARG A 110 20.33 -23.49 -16.51
CA ARG A 110 21.41 -23.82 -17.43
C ARG A 110 21.76 -22.54 -18.20
N LYS A 111 23.00 -22.54 -18.72
CA LYS A 111 23.65 -21.47 -19.51
C LYS A 111 22.66 -20.60 -20.31
N PRO A 112 22.92 -19.28 -20.45
CA PRO A 112 22.09 -18.38 -21.24
C PRO A 112 21.79 -19.01 -22.59
N SER A 113 20.53 -19.34 -22.83
CA SER A 113 20.13 -20.03 -24.04
C SER A 113 19.89 -18.98 -25.11
N GLU A 114 20.67 -19.01 -26.19
CA GLU A 114 20.47 -18.22 -27.42
C GLU A 114 19.00 -18.26 -27.89
N LYS A 115 18.32 -19.39 -27.66
CA LYS A 115 16.89 -19.58 -27.96
C LYS A 115 15.95 -18.62 -27.22
N ALA A 116 16.32 -18.08 -26.05
CA ALA A 116 15.47 -17.18 -25.28
C ALA A 116 15.38 -15.79 -25.94
N SER A 117 16.49 -15.24 -26.42
CA SER A 117 16.52 -13.98 -27.16
C SER A 117 15.75 -14.09 -28.49
N VAL A 118 15.92 -15.20 -29.21
CA VAL A 118 15.17 -15.48 -30.46
C VAL A 118 13.66 -15.55 -30.20
N LYS A 119 13.23 -16.23 -29.13
CA LYS A 119 11.82 -16.29 -28.71
C LYS A 119 11.25 -14.91 -28.38
N LEU A 120 12.03 -14.06 -27.71
CA LEU A 120 11.60 -12.70 -27.37
C LEU A 120 11.47 -11.81 -28.62
N TRP A 121 12.44 -11.87 -29.54
CA TRP A 121 12.32 -11.17 -30.83
C TRP A 121 11.12 -11.65 -31.64
N ALA A 122 10.79 -12.94 -31.58
CA ALA A 122 9.61 -13.49 -32.25
C ALA A 122 8.27 -12.96 -31.70
N LYS A 123 8.23 -12.40 -30.48
CA LYS A 123 7.03 -11.74 -29.93
C LYS A 123 6.74 -10.38 -30.60
N GLY A 124 7.68 -9.85 -31.39
CA GLY A 124 7.57 -8.59 -32.11
C GLY A 124 8.27 -7.42 -31.41
N ASP A 125 8.51 -6.35 -32.18
CA ASP A 125 9.35 -5.25 -31.72
C ASP A 125 8.66 -4.39 -30.65
N LEU A 126 7.38 -4.02 -30.85
CA LEU A 126 6.62 -3.12 -29.97
C LEU A 126 6.66 -3.48 -28.47
N PRO A 127 6.35 -4.72 -28.05
CA PRO A 127 6.39 -5.09 -26.63
C PRO A 127 7.81 -5.21 -26.08
N THR A 128 8.81 -5.47 -26.92
CA THR A 128 10.17 -5.82 -26.48
C THR A 128 11.18 -4.67 -26.51
N GLN A 129 10.79 -3.48 -26.99
CA GLN A 129 11.67 -2.31 -27.19
C GLN A 129 12.46 -1.89 -25.94
N HIS A 130 11.83 -2.01 -24.77
CA HIS A 130 12.41 -1.61 -23.49
C HIS A 130 13.31 -2.70 -22.88
N ILE A 131 13.32 -3.92 -23.42
CA ILE A 131 14.02 -5.08 -22.86
C ILE A 131 15.27 -5.38 -23.67
N LEU A 132 15.09 -5.55 -24.98
CA LEU A 132 16.12 -6.02 -25.89
C LEU A 132 16.85 -4.84 -26.52
N PRO A 133 18.18 -4.91 -26.72
CA PRO A 133 18.90 -3.96 -27.55
C PRO A 133 18.43 -4.05 -29.01
N ARG A 134 18.90 -3.12 -29.85
CA ARG A 134 18.74 -3.23 -31.30
C ARG A 134 19.26 -4.58 -31.78
N ARG A 135 18.44 -5.31 -32.54
CA ARG A 135 18.85 -6.58 -33.12
C ARG A 135 19.96 -6.32 -34.13
N ARG A 136 21.07 -7.02 -33.97
CA ARG A 136 22.24 -6.96 -34.84
C ARG A 136 22.42 -8.31 -35.48
N MET A 137 22.77 -8.31 -36.76
CA MET A 137 23.05 -9.52 -37.49
C MET A 137 24.30 -9.33 -38.32
N VAL A 138 25.17 -10.33 -38.32
CA VAL A 138 26.40 -10.31 -39.08
C VAL A 138 26.19 -11.11 -40.36
N VAL A 139 26.42 -10.47 -41.49
CA VAL A 139 26.43 -11.07 -42.83
C VAL A 139 27.87 -11.26 -43.26
N PHE A 140 28.27 -12.50 -43.51
CA PHE A 140 29.55 -12.80 -44.12
C PHE A 140 29.35 -12.83 -45.64
N ASN A 141 29.94 -11.87 -46.33
CA ASN A 141 29.93 -11.81 -47.78
C ASN A 141 31.31 -12.17 -48.35
N THR A 142 31.41 -12.32 -49.67
CA THR A 142 32.69 -12.65 -50.33
C THR A 142 33.78 -11.59 -50.15
N MET A 143 33.42 -10.36 -49.77
CA MET A 143 34.35 -9.23 -49.61
C MET A 143 34.75 -8.98 -48.14
N GLY A 144 34.01 -9.52 -47.17
CA GLY A 144 34.22 -9.27 -45.75
C GLY A 144 32.99 -9.51 -44.86
N LEU A 145 33.01 -8.85 -43.71
CA LEU A 145 31.99 -8.96 -42.67
C LEU A 145 31.15 -7.67 -42.63
N MET A 146 29.84 -7.78 -42.76
CA MET A 146 28.90 -6.67 -42.67
C MET A 146 27.99 -6.81 -41.45
N GLU A 147 27.91 -5.78 -40.62
CA GLU A 147 26.94 -5.72 -39.51
C GLU A 147 25.66 -5.00 -39.97
N LEU A 148 24.54 -5.71 -39.94
CA LEU A 148 23.20 -5.18 -40.17
C LEU A 148 22.52 -4.89 -38.83
N VAL A 149 22.04 -3.66 -38.65
CA VAL A 149 21.36 -3.21 -37.42
C VAL A 149 19.91 -2.87 -37.72
N PHE A 150 18.99 -3.58 -37.09
CA PHE A 150 17.56 -3.33 -37.19
C PHE A 150 17.17 -2.20 -36.23
N ASN A 151 16.62 -1.10 -36.78
CA ASN A 151 16.13 0.02 -35.98
C ASN A 151 14.73 -0.31 -35.44
N ARG A 152 14.51 -0.17 -34.13
CA ARG A 152 13.18 -0.30 -33.53
C ARG A 152 12.36 0.97 -33.78
N PRO A 153 11.02 0.93 -33.67
CA PRO A 153 10.18 2.12 -33.75
C PRO A 153 10.62 3.27 -32.82
N VAL A 154 11.01 2.97 -31.57
CA VAL A 154 11.56 3.98 -30.64
C VAL A 154 12.86 4.62 -31.15
N ASP A 155 13.70 3.86 -31.86
CA ASP A 155 14.95 4.39 -32.43
C ASP A 155 14.70 5.33 -33.60
N ILE A 156 13.66 5.05 -34.40
CA ILE A 156 13.19 5.94 -35.47
C ILE A 156 12.67 7.24 -34.83
N LEU A 157 11.82 7.13 -33.80
CA LEU A 157 11.30 8.29 -33.08
C LEU A 157 12.41 9.11 -32.42
N ARG A 158 13.42 8.45 -31.84
CA ARG A 158 14.62 9.10 -31.30
C ARG A 158 15.35 9.92 -32.37
N LYS A 159 15.58 9.35 -33.55
CA LYS A 159 16.21 10.06 -34.68
C LYS A 159 15.39 11.26 -35.12
N LEU A 160 14.06 11.15 -35.10
CA LEU A 160 13.18 12.30 -35.38
C LEU A 160 13.42 13.42 -34.36
N PHE A 161 13.47 13.12 -33.06
CA PHE A 161 13.73 14.15 -32.03
C PHE A 161 15.17 14.69 -32.01
N ASP A 162 16.16 13.88 -32.38
CA ASP A 162 17.56 14.30 -32.54
C ASP A 162 17.70 15.31 -33.70
N GLY A 163 16.90 15.17 -34.76
CA GLY A 163 16.86 16.08 -35.89
C GLY A 163 16.12 17.40 -35.62
N ASN A 164 16.27 18.35 -36.55
CA ASN A 164 15.41 19.54 -36.63
C ASN A 164 14.13 19.20 -37.42
N THR A 165 13.37 18.21 -36.94
CA THR A 165 12.22 17.67 -37.67
C THR A 165 10.99 18.57 -37.55
N LEU A 166 10.24 18.66 -38.64
CA LEU A 166 8.96 19.34 -38.69
C LEU A 166 7.89 18.55 -37.93
N ARG A 167 6.97 19.26 -37.28
CA ARG A 167 5.84 18.66 -36.52
C ARG A 167 5.05 17.64 -37.34
N SER A 168 4.88 17.87 -38.64
CA SER A 168 4.15 16.97 -39.54
C SER A 168 4.73 15.56 -39.62
N GLN A 169 6.06 15.40 -39.50
CA GLN A 169 6.70 14.07 -39.50
C GLN A 169 6.41 13.30 -38.21
N ILE A 170 6.27 14.02 -37.09
CA ILE A 170 5.87 13.44 -35.81
C ILE A 170 4.39 13.05 -35.87
N GLU A 171 3.52 13.91 -36.41
CA GLU A 171 2.10 13.59 -36.64
C GLU A 171 1.93 12.37 -37.56
N GLU A 172 2.70 12.25 -38.64
CA GLU A 172 2.70 11.07 -39.49
C GLU A 172 3.10 9.81 -38.72
N PHE A 173 4.11 9.90 -37.85
CA PHE A 173 4.51 8.79 -36.99
C PHE A 173 3.39 8.37 -36.03
N PHE A 174 2.72 9.33 -35.38
CA PHE A 174 1.58 9.08 -34.50
C PHE A 174 0.39 8.47 -35.26
N ASN A 175 0.14 8.90 -36.50
CA ASN A 175 -0.90 8.32 -37.35
C ASN A 175 -0.57 6.88 -37.79
N ARG A 176 0.71 6.56 -38.02
CA ARG A 176 1.15 5.23 -38.45
C ARG A 176 1.12 4.20 -37.33
N PHE A 177 1.52 4.57 -36.12
CA PHE A 177 1.58 3.66 -34.96
C PHE A 177 0.38 3.79 -33.99
N GLY A 178 -0.44 4.81 -34.15
CA GLY A 178 -1.51 5.14 -33.20
C GLY A 178 -0.99 5.96 -32.01
N ALA A 179 -1.89 6.79 -31.45
CA ALA A 179 -1.56 7.71 -30.37
C ALA A 179 -1.08 7.00 -29.09
N GLY A 180 -1.68 5.85 -28.74
CA GLY A 180 -1.28 5.04 -27.59
C GLY A 180 0.16 4.53 -27.66
N GLU A 181 0.53 3.86 -28.76
CA GLU A 181 1.88 3.33 -28.93
C GLU A 181 2.92 4.43 -29.08
N ALA A 182 2.62 5.47 -29.85
CA ALA A 182 3.51 6.61 -30.00
C ALA A 182 3.76 7.30 -28.64
N ALA A 183 2.72 7.49 -27.83
CA ALA A 183 2.86 8.01 -26.47
C ALA A 183 3.68 7.06 -25.56
N ALA A 184 3.50 5.74 -25.66
CA ALA A 184 4.32 4.77 -24.93
C ALA A 184 5.80 4.86 -25.30
N MET A 185 6.11 5.07 -26.58
CA MET A 185 7.47 5.25 -27.09
C MET A 185 8.07 6.58 -26.62
N CYS A 186 7.28 7.67 -26.61
CA CYS A 186 7.69 8.93 -26.00
C CYS A 186 8.04 8.77 -24.52
N LEU A 187 7.24 8.02 -23.75
CA LEU A 187 7.54 7.73 -22.34
C LEU A 187 8.84 6.93 -22.17
N MET A 188 9.10 5.96 -23.04
CA MET A 188 10.36 5.19 -23.01
C MET A 188 11.59 6.09 -23.23
N LEU A 189 11.50 7.10 -24.09
CA LEU A 189 12.57 8.06 -24.31
C LEU A 189 12.68 9.08 -23.17
N ALA A 190 11.56 9.64 -22.72
CA ALA A 190 11.51 10.66 -21.69
C ALA A 190 11.95 10.15 -20.31
N ALA A 191 11.61 8.90 -19.96
CA ALA A 191 12.04 8.23 -18.74
C ALA A 191 13.30 7.37 -18.93
N LYS A 192 13.95 7.43 -20.11
CA LYS A 192 15.20 6.71 -20.44
C LYS A 192 15.14 5.21 -20.11
N LEU A 193 14.06 4.54 -20.51
CA LEU A 193 13.77 3.13 -20.18
C LEU A 193 14.44 2.11 -21.10
N LEU A 194 15.16 2.58 -22.12
CA LEU A 194 15.84 1.72 -23.10
C LEU A 194 17.03 0.98 -22.48
N TYR A 195 17.49 -0.05 -23.20
CA TYR A 195 18.64 -0.86 -22.81
C TYR A 195 19.91 -0.01 -22.63
N THR A 196 20.78 -0.40 -21.70
CA THR A 196 21.89 0.42 -21.15
C THR A 196 22.87 0.97 -22.20
N GLU A 197 23.15 0.24 -23.28
CA GLU A 197 23.99 0.74 -24.39
C GLU A 197 23.33 1.84 -25.22
N ASP A 198 21.99 1.83 -25.30
CA ASP A 198 21.20 2.85 -25.98
C ASP A 198 20.83 4.04 -25.06
N SER A 199 21.16 3.93 -23.76
CA SER A 199 20.77 4.89 -22.70
C SER A 199 21.50 6.24 -22.75
N LEU A 200 22.40 6.45 -23.72
CA LEU A 200 22.99 7.76 -24.05
C LEU A 200 21.97 8.66 -24.76
N ILE A 201 20.77 8.80 -24.18
CA ILE A 201 19.72 9.69 -24.68
C ILE A 201 20.05 11.09 -24.18
N SER A 202 20.26 12.02 -25.12
CA SER A 202 20.46 13.44 -24.79
C SER A 202 19.26 13.99 -24.02
N ASN A 203 19.51 14.84 -23.03
CA ASN A 203 18.44 15.51 -22.28
C ASN A 203 17.51 16.30 -23.20
N ALA A 204 18.01 16.81 -24.34
CA ALA A 204 17.20 17.50 -25.34
C ALA A 204 16.14 16.56 -25.98
N VAL A 205 16.51 15.31 -26.31
CA VAL A 205 15.56 14.32 -26.83
C VAL A 205 14.54 13.92 -25.77
N SER A 206 15.01 13.75 -24.54
CA SER A 206 14.16 13.41 -23.39
C SER A 206 13.08 14.47 -23.17
N GLU A 207 13.44 15.75 -23.26
CA GLU A 207 12.52 16.88 -23.14
C GLU A 207 11.55 16.97 -24.32
N LYS A 208 12.03 16.87 -25.57
CA LYS A 208 11.15 16.86 -26.76
C LYS A 208 10.14 15.71 -26.73
N ALA A 209 10.56 14.52 -26.29
CA ALA A 209 9.67 13.37 -26.12
C ALA A 209 8.65 13.60 -25.02
N ALA A 210 9.03 14.26 -23.92
CA ALA A 210 8.10 14.63 -22.85
C ALA A 210 7.06 15.66 -23.33
N GLU A 211 7.48 16.67 -24.09
CA GLU A 211 6.58 17.64 -24.70
C GLU A 211 5.59 16.97 -25.67
N ALA A 212 6.07 16.06 -26.52
CA ALA A 212 5.21 15.31 -27.43
C ALA A 212 4.19 14.40 -26.70
N PHE A 213 4.54 13.87 -25.52
CA PHE A 213 3.61 13.10 -24.68
C PHE A 213 2.55 13.97 -23.98
N GLU A 214 2.87 15.24 -23.70
CA GLU A 214 1.96 16.19 -23.05
C GLU A 214 1.07 16.94 -24.05
N ASP A 215 1.40 16.90 -25.34
CA ASP A 215 0.71 17.64 -26.41
C ASP A 215 -0.66 17.05 -26.75
N PRO A 216 -1.77 17.78 -26.48
CA PRO A 216 -3.12 17.35 -26.84
C PRO A 216 -3.34 17.15 -28.35
N GLY A 217 -2.57 17.85 -29.19
CA GLY A 217 -2.70 17.75 -30.65
C GLY A 217 -2.14 16.45 -31.23
N LEU A 218 -1.19 15.81 -30.53
CA LEU A 218 -0.62 14.53 -30.94
C LEU A 218 -1.34 13.36 -30.28
N VAL A 219 -1.66 13.52 -28.99
CA VAL A 219 -2.11 12.42 -28.14
C VAL A 219 -3.62 12.38 -27.95
N GLY A 220 -4.30 13.47 -28.30
CA GLY A 220 -5.74 13.64 -28.13
C GLY A 220 -6.13 14.03 -26.70
N MET A 221 -7.44 14.19 -26.51
CA MET A 221 -8.08 14.54 -25.25
C MET A 221 -9.13 13.48 -24.91
N PRO A 222 -9.47 13.28 -23.62
CA PRO A 222 -10.51 12.33 -23.26
C PRO A 222 -11.86 12.74 -23.84
N GLN A 223 -12.58 11.78 -24.39
CA GLN A 223 -13.86 11.99 -25.09
C GLN A 223 -14.92 11.04 -24.55
N LEU A 224 -16.18 11.47 -24.60
CA LEU A 224 -17.31 10.59 -24.34
C LEU A 224 -17.62 9.82 -25.63
N ASN A 225 -17.79 8.50 -25.53
CA ASN A 225 -18.09 7.66 -26.70
C ASN A 225 -19.53 7.93 -27.19
N GLY A 226 -19.72 8.97 -28.01
CA GLY A 226 -21.03 9.44 -28.46
C GLY A 226 -21.46 8.97 -29.85
N THR A 227 -20.58 8.30 -30.60
CA THR A 227 -20.81 8.01 -32.02
C THR A 227 -21.56 6.71 -32.29
N THR A 228 -21.57 5.73 -31.38
CA THR A 228 -22.34 4.49 -31.59
C THR A 228 -23.83 4.61 -31.22
N ALA A 229 -24.20 5.56 -30.36
CA ALA A 229 -25.59 5.74 -29.93
C ALA A 229 -26.44 6.58 -30.91
N LEU A 230 -25.83 7.45 -31.72
CA LEU A 230 -26.57 8.38 -32.59
C LEU A 230 -26.68 7.91 -34.05
N SER A 231 -25.76 7.07 -34.53
CA SER A 231 -25.75 6.63 -35.94
C SER A 231 -26.86 5.67 -36.33
N ASN A 232 -27.53 5.03 -35.36
CA ASN A 232 -28.62 4.08 -35.64
C ASN A 232 -30.02 4.69 -35.64
N THR A 233 -30.16 6.02 -35.52
CA THR A 233 -31.47 6.69 -35.56
C THR A 233 -31.69 7.49 -36.84
N ARG A 234 -31.59 6.81 -37.99
CA ARG A 234 -32.33 7.23 -39.19
C ARG A 234 -33.58 6.36 -39.34
N THR A 235 -34.44 6.36 -38.33
CA THR A 235 -35.82 5.89 -38.48
C THR A 235 -36.58 6.90 -39.34
N GLN A 236 -37.27 6.40 -40.35
CA GLN A 236 -38.19 7.17 -41.18
C GLN A 236 -39.18 7.95 -40.30
N ALA A 237 -39.60 9.12 -40.80
CA ALA A 237 -40.54 10.01 -40.15
C ALA A 237 -41.81 9.24 -39.67
N GLY A 238 -42.12 9.33 -38.37
CA GLY A 238 -43.46 9.01 -37.86
C GLY A 238 -43.62 7.94 -36.77
N GLY A 239 -42.58 7.54 -36.02
CA GLY A 239 -42.72 6.57 -34.92
C GLY A 239 -42.25 7.10 -33.56
N PHE A 240 -43.14 7.14 -32.56
CA PHE A 240 -42.77 7.38 -31.16
C PHE A 240 -42.12 6.12 -30.56
N SER A 241 -40.85 6.21 -30.14
CA SER A 241 -40.11 5.12 -29.50
C SER A 241 -40.19 5.23 -27.98
N MET A 242 -40.85 4.27 -27.32
CA MET A 242 -40.92 4.16 -25.86
C MET A 242 -39.67 3.44 -25.34
N GLY A 243 -38.77 4.20 -24.73
CA GLY A 243 -37.76 3.71 -23.77
C GLY A 243 -36.81 2.63 -24.26
N GLN A 244 -35.71 3.03 -24.91
CA GLN A 244 -34.57 2.16 -25.14
C GLN A 244 -33.51 2.43 -24.06
N VAL A 245 -32.99 1.37 -23.42
CA VAL A 245 -31.94 1.47 -22.39
C VAL A 245 -30.71 2.10 -23.01
N VAL A 246 -30.40 3.34 -22.61
CA VAL A 246 -29.17 4.04 -22.99
C VAL A 246 -28.01 3.28 -22.35
N GLN A 247 -27.20 2.58 -23.16
CA GLN A 247 -25.91 2.08 -22.69
C GLN A 247 -25.11 3.28 -22.19
N GLU A 248 -24.65 3.22 -20.94
CA GLU A 248 -23.80 4.25 -20.35
C GLU A 248 -22.60 4.48 -21.27
N ALA A 249 -22.43 5.71 -21.75
CA ALA A 249 -21.33 6.05 -22.63
C ALA A 249 -20.02 5.97 -21.82
N GLU A 250 -19.21 4.94 -22.10
CA GLU A 250 -17.93 4.77 -21.43
C GLU A 250 -16.98 5.93 -21.78
N PRO A 251 -16.27 6.51 -20.80
CA PRO A 251 -15.28 7.54 -21.06
C PRO A 251 -14.07 6.93 -21.79
N LEU A 252 -13.74 7.46 -22.97
CA LEU A 252 -12.51 7.13 -23.69
C LEU A 252 -11.40 8.08 -23.25
N PHE A 253 -10.34 7.53 -22.67
CA PHE A 253 -9.17 8.31 -22.27
C PHE A 253 -8.28 8.70 -23.46
N SER A 254 -7.42 9.70 -23.26
CA SER A 254 -6.44 10.11 -24.26
C SER A 254 -5.42 9.00 -24.59
N GLY A 255 -4.75 9.12 -25.74
CA GLY A 255 -3.66 8.22 -26.11
C GLY A 255 -2.49 8.24 -25.11
N ALA A 256 -2.41 9.22 -24.21
CA ALA A 256 -1.34 9.32 -23.23
C ALA A 256 -1.62 8.41 -22.05
N TYR A 257 -2.89 8.32 -21.64
CA TYR A 257 -3.29 7.32 -20.67
C TYR A 257 -3.08 5.92 -21.24
N GLU A 258 -3.52 5.67 -22.48
CA GLU A 258 -3.29 4.40 -23.16
C GLU A 258 -1.79 4.07 -23.25
N GLY A 259 -0.96 5.02 -23.69
CA GLY A 259 0.48 4.85 -23.79
C GLY A 259 1.15 4.61 -22.43
N LEU A 260 0.68 5.24 -21.37
CA LEU A 260 1.12 4.96 -20.01
C LEU A 260 0.73 3.55 -19.56
N CYS A 261 -0.50 3.10 -19.85
CA CYS A 261 -0.95 1.73 -19.58
C CYS A 261 -0.12 0.70 -20.35
N LEU A 262 0.17 0.94 -21.63
CA LEU A 262 1.01 0.08 -22.46
C LEU A 262 2.45 0.03 -21.92
N CYS A 263 3.04 1.18 -21.59
CA CYS A 263 4.39 1.24 -21.01
C CYS A 263 4.45 0.50 -19.66
N SER A 264 3.47 0.74 -18.77
CA SER A 264 3.42 0.12 -17.44
C SER A 264 3.20 -1.39 -17.53
N SER A 265 2.27 -1.83 -18.37
CA SER A 265 2.00 -3.26 -18.57
C SER A 265 3.20 -3.97 -19.16
N ARG A 266 3.92 -3.37 -20.10
CA ARG A 266 5.18 -3.90 -20.65
C ARG A 266 6.24 -4.12 -19.58
N LEU A 267 6.43 -3.15 -18.68
CA LEU A 267 7.39 -3.26 -17.58
C LEU A 267 6.98 -4.35 -16.57
N LEU A 268 5.70 -4.44 -16.23
CA LEU A 268 5.21 -5.38 -15.21
C LEU A 268 4.92 -6.79 -15.74
N TYR A 269 4.75 -6.95 -17.06
CA TYR A 269 4.50 -8.23 -17.73
C TYR A 269 5.38 -9.41 -17.26
N PRO A 270 6.72 -9.28 -17.09
CA PRO A 270 7.55 -10.40 -16.65
C PRO A 270 7.24 -10.89 -15.22
N VAL A 271 6.53 -10.11 -14.40
CA VAL A 271 6.33 -10.41 -12.98
C VAL A 271 4.88 -10.53 -12.56
N TRP A 272 3.97 -9.81 -13.21
CA TRP A 272 2.62 -9.52 -12.71
C TRP A 272 1.81 -10.75 -12.30
N GLU A 273 1.67 -11.73 -13.19
CA GLU A 273 0.87 -12.95 -13.00
C GLU A 273 1.68 -14.13 -12.42
N LEU A 274 2.99 -13.96 -12.22
CA LEU A 274 3.87 -15.06 -11.83
C LEU A 274 4.06 -15.11 -10.30
N PRO A 275 4.29 -16.31 -9.72
CA PRO A 275 4.61 -16.43 -8.32
C PRO A 275 5.94 -15.75 -7.99
N VAL A 276 5.99 -15.11 -6.82
CA VAL A 276 7.17 -14.38 -6.35
C VAL A 276 8.27 -15.34 -5.88
N MET A 277 7.85 -16.41 -5.18
CA MET A 277 8.72 -17.41 -4.59
C MET A 277 8.52 -18.78 -5.27
N VAL A 278 9.59 -19.55 -5.42
CA VAL A 278 9.56 -20.90 -5.99
C VAL A 278 10.27 -21.86 -5.05
N VAL A 279 9.73 -23.06 -4.90
CA VAL A 279 10.34 -24.15 -4.14
C VAL A 279 11.35 -24.88 -5.03
N ARG A 280 12.62 -24.86 -4.65
CA ARG A 280 13.69 -25.56 -5.37
C ARG A 280 14.08 -26.82 -4.61
N GLY A 281 13.82 -27.98 -5.21
CA GLY A 281 14.28 -29.26 -4.66
C GLY A 281 15.79 -29.41 -4.82
N LEU A 282 16.47 -30.02 -3.83
CA LEU A 282 17.80 -30.56 -4.05
C LEU A 282 17.71 -31.72 -5.05
N ILE A 283 18.59 -31.70 -6.04
CA ILE A 283 18.68 -32.72 -7.10
C ILE A 283 18.85 -34.10 -6.42
N GLY A 284 17.87 -34.99 -6.58
CA GLY A 284 17.94 -36.39 -6.15
C GLY A 284 17.03 -36.82 -5.00
N SER A 285 16.27 -35.92 -4.36
CA SER A 285 15.25 -36.30 -3.37
C SER A 285 13.85 -36.25 -4.00
N ASN A 286 13.20 -37.40 -4.15
CA ASN A 286 11.80 -37.53 -4.59
C ASN A 286 10.80 -37.17 -3.47
N ASP A 287 11.23 -36.51 -2.41
CA ASP A 287 10.34 -36.13 -1.32
C ASP A 287 9.77 -34.73 -1.57
N HIS A 288 8.48 -34.66 -1.88
CA HIS A 288 7.74 -33.45 -2.28
C HIS A 288 7.56 -32.40 -1.17
N GLY A 289 8.34 -32.47 -0.08
CA GLY A 289 8.23 -31.59 1.09
C GLY A 289 9.46 -30.74 1.42
N ASP A 290 10.67 -31.12 1.00
CA ASP A 290 11.91 -30.54 1.54
C ASP A 290 12.72 -29.72 0.52
N GLY A 291 12.01 -28.82 -0.18
CA GLY A 291 12.63 -27.86 -1.10
C GLY A 291 12.92 -26.52 -0.43
N VAL A 292 14.04 -25.91 -0.79
CA VAL A 292 14.43 -24.56 -0.34
C VAL A 292 13.60 -23.53 -1.10
N VAL A 293 12.94 -22.63 -0.38
CA VAL A 293 12.18 -21.53 -0.98
C VAL A 293 13.14 -20.42 -1.41
N VAL A 294 13.10 -20.04 -2.68
CA VAL A 294 13.97 -19.02 -3.27
C VAL A 294 13.13 -18.04 -4.11
N CYS A 295 13.58 -16.79 -4.19
CA CYS A 295 13.02 -15.80 -5.11
C CYS A 295 13.11 -16.32 -6.56
N ARG A 296 12.03 -16.18 -7.35
CA ARG A 296 12.04 -16.57 -8.77
C ARG A 296 13.06 -15.77 -9.59
N LEU A 297 13.15 -14.47 -9.29
CA LEU A 297 13.98 -13.51 -10.01
C LEU A 297 15.37 -13.38 -9.36
N SER A 298 16.39 -13.23 -10.20
CA SER A 298 17.72 -12.83 -9.73
C SER A 298 17.72 -11.39 -9.20
N THR A 299 18.61 -11.09 -8.25
CA THR A 299 18.78 -9.74 -7.68
C THR A 299 19.13 -8.71 -8.75
N GLY A 300 19.95 -9.07 -9.74
CA GLY A 300 20.27 -8.22 -10.88
C GLY A 300 19.05 -7.88 -11.74
N ALA A 301 18.21 -8.88 -12.05
CA ALA A 301 16.98 -8.68 -12.82
C ALA A 301 15.99 -7.77 -12.08
N MET A 302 15.81 -7.97 -10.78
CA MET A 302 14.95 -7.12 -9.96
C MET A 302 15.45 -5.67 -9.93
N LYS A 303 16.77 -5.44 -9.83
CA LYS A 303 17.38 -4.10 -9.85
C LYS A 303 17.12 -3.36 -11.16
N VAL A 304 17.29 -4.03 -12.30
CA VAL A 304 17.05 -3.42 -13.61
C VAL A 304 15.58 -3.05 -13.78
N LEU A 305 14.66 -3.93 -13.37
CA LEU A 305 13.23 -3.67 -13.47
C LEU A 305 12.80 -2.53 -12.54
N GLU A 306 13.27 -2.56 -11.29
CA GLU A 306 13.01 -1.54 -10.29
C GLU A 306 13.50 -0.16 -10.76
N SER A 307 14.75 -0.06 -11.25
CA SER A 307 15.32 1.19 -11.75
C SER A 307 14.48 1.80 -12.89
N LYS A 308 13.98 0.97 -13.82
CA LYS A 308 13.09 1.42 -14.90
C LYS A 308 11.75 1.92 -14.37
N ILE A 309 11.12 1.18 -13.45
CA ILE A 309 9.86 1.59 -12.84
C ILE A 309 10.02 2.91 -12.06
N ARG A 310 11.11 3.05 -11.30
CA ARG A 310 11.42 4.26 -10.53
C ARG A 310 11.71 5.45 -11.46
N SER A 311 12.40 5.24 -12.58
CA SER A 311 12.63 6.29 -13.57
C SER A 311 11.31 6.80 -14.18
N LEU A 312 10.40 5.88 -14.51
CA LEU A 312 9.07 6.25 -15.02
C LEU A 312 8.23 6.98 -13.96
N GLU A 313 8.23 6.50 -12.71
CA GLU A 313 7.50 7.13 -11.60
C GLU A 313 8.01 8.55 -11.33
N THR A 314 9.32 8.74 -11.26
CA THR A 314 9.94 10.05 -11.00
C THR A 314 9.67 11.05 -12.13
N PHE A 315 9.70 10.59 -13.39
CA PHE A 315 9.26 11.37 -14.54
C PHE A 315 7.80 11.84 -14.37
N LEU A 316 6.86 10.92 -14.10
CA LEU A 316 5.45 11.27 -13.90
C LEU A 316 5.24 12.21 -12.72
N ARG A 317 6.00 12.03 -11.63
CA ARG A 317 5.95 12.92 -10.46
C ARG A 317 6.40 14.34 -10.82
N SER A 318 7.47 14.48 -11.60
CA SER A 318 8.00 15.79 -12.03
C SER A 318 7.00 16.57 -12.91
N ARG A 319 6.18 15.85 -13.70
CA ARG A 319 5.25 16.42 -14.69
C ARG A 319 3.80 16.50 -14.21
N ARG A 320 3.50 16.02 -12.99
CA ARG A 320 2.17 15.96 -12.40
C ARG A 320 1.38 17.27 -12.49
N ASN A 321 2.04 18.41 -12.28
CA ASN A 321 1.38 19.71 -12.27
C ASN A 321 1.14 20.29 -13.67
N LYS A 322 1.97 19.96 -14.66
CA LYS A 322 1.84 20.49 -16.03
C LYS A 322 0.53 20.01 -16.65
N ARG A 323 0.30 18.70 -16.63
CA ARG A 323 -0.94 18.10 -17.15
C ARG A 323 -2.20 18.54 -16.37
N ARG A 324 -2.11 18.71 -15.04
CA ARG A 324 -3.20 19.29 -14.23
C ARG A 324 -3.53 20.73 -14.64
N GLY A 325 -2.52 21.55 -14.94
CA GLY A 325 -2.70 22.92 -15.43
C GLY A 325 -3.29 22.98 -16.85
N LEU A 326 -2.83 22.09 -17.74
CA LEU A 326 -3.36 21.95 -19.12
C LEU A 326 -4.86 21.60 -19.12
N TYR A 327 -5.31 20.66 -18.29
CA TYR A 327 -6.73 20.35 -18.17
C TYR A 327 -7.53 21.41 -17.41
N GLY A 328 -6.93 22.10 -16.43
CA GLY A 328 -7.54 23.24 -15.76
C GLY A 328 -7.82 24.41 -16.71
N TYR A 329 -6.93 24.63 -17.69
CA TYR A 329 -7.12 25.63 -18.75
C TYR A 329 -8.27 25.24 -19.71
N VAL A 330 -8.35 23.95 -20.09
CA VAL A 330 -9.44 23.43 -20.94
C VAL A 330 -10.80 23.42 -20.21
N ALA A 331 -10.81 23.17 -18.89
CA ALA A 331 -12.02 23.25 -18.07
C ALA A 331 -12.53 24.68 -17.81
N GLY A 332 -11.65 25.68 -17.91
CA GLY A 332 -12.00 27.10 -17.83
C GLY A 332 -12.61 27.67 -19.12
N LEU A 333 -12.50 26.93 -20.24
CA LEU A 333 -13.17 27.24 -21.50
C LEU A 333 -14.55 26.57 -21.51
N GLY A 334 -15.53 27.24 -20.89
CA GLY A 334 -16.93 26.84 -21.00
C GLY A 334 -17.41 26.79 -22.46
N ASP A 335 -18.45 25.98 -22.69
CA ASP A 335 -19.16 25.74 -23.95
C ASP A 335 -19.25 26.99 -24.86
N SER A 336 -18.35 27.06 -25.85
CA SER A 336 -18.52 27.78 -27.11
C SER A 336 -17.47 27.27 -28.09
N GLY A 337 -17.88 26.33 -28.93
CA GLY A 337 -17.04 25.80 -29.99
C GLY A 337 -16.65 26.89 -30.99
N SER A 338 -15.36 27.10 -31.19
CA SER A 338 -14.69 26.81 -32.47
C SER A 338 -13.19 27.05 -32.28
N ILE A 339 -12.39 26.05 -32.60
CA ILE A 339 -10.93 26.17 -32.65
C ILE A 339 -10.61 26.84 -33.99
N LEU A 340 -10.31 28.15 -33.97
CA LEU A 340 -9.60 28.78 -35.07
C LEU A 340 -8.11 28.79 -34.71
N TYR A 341 -7.35 27.90 -35.33
CA TYR A 341 -5.89 28.00 -35.37
C TYR A 341 -5.52 29.33 -36.03
N LYS A 342 -4.87 30.24 -35.29
CA LYS A 342 -4.25 31.42 -35.89
C LYS A 342 -2.73 31.38 -35.68
N THR A 343 -2.07 31.23 -36.81
CA THR A 343 -0.63 31.33 -37.03
C THR A 343 -0.07 32.73 -36.72
N GLY A 344 1.09 32.76 -36.06
CA GLY A 344 2.17 33.74 -36.31
C GLY A 344 2.11 35.08 -35.54
N PRO A 345 3.29 35.67 -35.22
CA PRO A 345 3.43 36.69 -34.18
C PRO A 345 3.46 38.11 -34.74
N THR A 346 2.90 39.08 -34.01
CA THR A 346 3.21 40.51 -34.19
C THR A 346 3.40 41.21 -32.86
N ILE A 347 4.55 41.85 -32.76
CA ILE A 347 5.08 42.74 -31.72
C ILE A 347 4.15 43.94 -31.48
N GLY A 348 3.97 44.36 -30.22
CA GLY A 348 3.29 45.62 -29.88
C GLY A 348 3.13 45.87 -28.38
N ALA A 349 3.84 46.89 -27.89
CA ALA A 349 4.07 47.37 -26.52
C ALA A 349 2.84 47.75 -25.63
N GLY A 350 3.10 47.84 -24.31
CA GLY A 350 2.33 48.64 -23.31
C GLY A 350 1.92 47.85 -22.05
N ILE A 351 2.73 47.75 -20.99
CA ILE A 351 2.91 48.67 -19.85
C ILE A 351 1.72 48.75 -18.85
N HIS A 352 1.99 48.20 -17.63
CA HIS A 352 1.48 48.47 -16.27
C HIS A 352 0.08 48.03 -15.76
N ASN A 353 0.14 47.22 -14.68
CA ASN A 353 -0.50 47.27 -13.34
C ASN A 353 -1.97 47.79 -13.24
N ASN A 354 -2.88 47.19 -12.47
CA ASN A 354 -2.77 46.80 -11.06
C ASN A 354 -4.07 46.08 -10.60
N GLY A 355 -3.94 45.10 -9.70
CA GLY A 355 -4.68 45.01 -8.42
C GLY A 355 -6.22 44.84 -8.34
N LYS A 356 -6.61 43.74 -7.68
CA LYS A 356 -7.68 43.60 -6.64
C LYS A 356 -9.16 43.40 -7.06
N SER A 357 -9.59 42.13 -6.93
CA SER A 357 -10.77 41.55 -6.23
C SER A 357 -11.79 42.49 -5.52
N PRO A 358 -12.98 42.02 -5.09
CA PRO A 358 -14.12 41.40 -5.79
C PRO A 358 -15.47 42.12 -5.41
N TYR A 359 -16.61 41.55 -5.80
CA TYR A 359 -18.01 41.94 -5.50
C TYR A 359 -18.65 43.01 -6.41
N ARG A 360 -19.65 42.61 -7.22
CA ARG A 360 -21.09 42.86 -6.93
C ARG A 360 -22.03 42.52 -8.11
N ILE A 361 -23.18 41.98 -7.69
CA ILE A 361 -24.57 42.22 -8.15
C ILE A 361 -25.05 41.54 -9.45
N ARG A 362 -26.05 40.69 -9.19
CA ARG A 362 -27.11 40.21 -10.07
C ARG A 362 -28.03 41.39 -10.43
N ASP A 363 -28.28 41.62 -11.70
CA ASP A 363 -29.47 42.31 -12.17
C ASP A 363 -30.16 41.46 -13.25
N MET A 364 -31.45 41.19 -13.04
CA MET A 364 -32.46 40.83 -14.04
C MET A 364 -32.68 42.04 -14.96
N ASP A 365 -33.18 42.00 -16.20
CA ASP A 365 -33.92 41.05 -17.02
C ASP A 365 -33.78 41.56 -18.47
N SER A 366 -33.83 40.69 -19.47
CA SER A 366 -34.35 41.02 -20.82
C SER A 366 -34.56 39.72 -21.57
N ALA A 367 -35.84 39.39 -21.74
CA ALA A 367 -36.31 38.27 -22.54
C ALA A 367 -35.85 38.42 -23.99
N ASP A 368 -35.21 37.39 -24.54
CA ASP A 368 -35.38 37.08 -25.95
C ASP A 368 -35.42 35.57 -26.17
N GLN A 369 -36.54 35.14 -26.73
CA GLN A 369 -36.86 33.76 -27.04
C GLN A 369 -36.06 33.35 -28.28
N SER A 370 -35.01 32.55 -28.09
CA SER A 370 -34.49 31.70 -29.17
C SER A 370 -34.50 30.25 -28.69
N ALA A 371 -35.18 29.42 -29.47
CA ALA A 371 -35.46 28.02 -29.19
C ALA A 371 -34.16 27.22 -29.01
N SER A 372 -33.75 27.04 -27.76
CA SER A 372 -32.71 26.07 -27.40
C SER A 372 -33.28 24.67 -27.59
N ASN A 373 -32.88 24.02 -28.67
CA ASN A 373 -32.86 22.57 -28.76
C ASN A 373 -32.17 22.06 -27.49
N LYS A 374 -32.96 21.55 -26.53
CA LYS A 374 -32.45 20.89 -25.32
C LYS A 374 -31.70 19.63 -25.77
N LYS A 375 -30.42 19.80 -26.15
CA LYS A 375 -29.49 18.68 -26.25
C LYS A 375 -29.57 17.92 -24.93
N PRO A 376 -29.71 16.58 -24.94
CA PRO A 376 -29.65 15.82 -23.70
C PRO A 376 -28.35 16.18 -23.00
N ARG A 377 -28.47 16.57 -21.72
CA ARG A 377 -27.36 17.00 -20.87
C ARG A 377 -26.32 15.88 -20.89
N SER A 378 -25.17 16.12 -21.52
CA SER A 378 -24.04 15.19 -21.48
C SER A 378 -23.79 14.85 -20.01
N LEU A 379 -23.91 13.57 -19.65
CA LEU A 379 -23.79 13.11 -18.26
C LEU A 379 -22.40 13.39 -17.67
N TYR A 380 -21.41 13.62 -18.54
CA TYR A 380 -20.08 14.08 -18.18
C TYR A 380 -19.72 15.34 -18.95
N THR A 381 -19.21 16.34 -18.25
CA THR A 381 -18.55 17.51 -18.84
C THR A 381 -17.14 17.12 -19.31
N SER A 382 -16.60 17.85 -20.30
CA SER A 382 -15.20 17.69 -20.73
C SER A 382 -14.22 17.82 -19.55
N ALA A 383 -14.52 18.71 -18.60
CA ALA A 383 -13.76 18.90 -17.38
C ALA A 383 -13.79 17.67 -16.45
N GLU A 384 -14.93 16.99 -16.30
CA GLU A 384 -15.06 15.77 -15.52
C GLU A 384 -14.31 14.60 -16.15
N LEU A 385 -14.36 14.45 -17.48
CA LEU A 385 -13.58 13.46 -18.22
C LEU A 385 -12.08 13.66 -18.03
N ALA A 386 -11.61 14.90 -18.14
CA ALA A 386 -10.23 15.26 -17.85
C ALA A 386 -9.83 14.98 -16.39
N ALA A 387 -10.71 15.29 -15.44
CA ALA A 387 -10.47 14.99 -14.03
C ALA A 387 -10.39 13.46 -13.76
N MET A 388 -11.24 12.66 -14.42
CA MET A 388 -11.19 11.20 -14.36
C MET A 388 -9.86 10.67 -14.90
N GLU A 389 -9.38 11.17 -16.03
CA GLU A 389 -8.09 10.78 -16.60
C GLU A 389 -6.93 11.12 -15.65
N VAL A 390 -6.91 12.33 -15.08
CA VAL A 390 -5.88 12.73 -14.12
C VAL A 390 -5.87 11.82 -12.89
N ARG A 391 -7.04 11.41 -12.39
CA ARG A 391 -7.15 10.43 -11.30
C ARG A 391 -6.60 9.06 -11.72
N ALA A 392 -6.95 8.58 -12.91
CA ALA A 392 -6.50 7.30 -13.43
C ALA A 392 -4.97 7.24 -13.62
N ILE A 393 -4.36 8.31 -14.16
CA ILE A 393 -2.91 8.46 -14.27
C ILE A 393 -2.23 8.46 -12.88
N GLU A 394 -2.81 9.17 -11.92
CA GLU A 394 -2.29 9.20 -10.54
C GLU A 394 -2.38 7.82 -9.86
N CYS A 395 -3.45 7.06 -10.08
CA CYS A 395 -3.56 5.68 -9.60
C CYS A 395 -2.47 4.79 -10.21
N LEU A 396 -2.23 4.89 -11.51
CA LEU A 396 -1.20 4.11 -12.17
C LEU A 396 0.22 4.49 -11.70
N ARG A 397 0.49 5.78 -11.46
CA ARG A 397 1.75 6.23 -10.85
C ARG A 397 1.94 5.62 -9.46
N ARG A 398 0.91 5.61 -8.61
CA ARG A 398 0.97 5.00 -7.27
C ARG A 398 1.19 3.48 -7.35
N LEU A 399 0.56 2.81 -8.32
CA LEU A 399 0.78 1.39 -8.57
C LEU A 399 2.23 1.10 -8.97
N LEU A 400 2.78 1.89 -9.91
CA LEU A 400 4.19 1.77 -10.31
C LEU A 400 5.13 1.99 -9.12
N ARG A 401 4.88 3.03 -8.32
CA ARG A 401 5.64 3.30 -7.08
C ARG A 401 5.63 2.07 -6.17
N ARG A 402 4.44 1.55 -5.83
CA ARG A 402 4.29 0.38 -4.94
C ARG A 402 4.95 -0.87 -5.51
N SER A 403 4.87 -1.07 -6.83
CA SER A 403 5.54 -2.18 -7.53
C SER A 403 7.07 -2.08 -7.44
N GLY A 404 7.62 -0.87 -7.60
CA GLY A 404 9.04 -0.61 -7.41
C GLY A 404 9.49 -0.88 -5.97
N GLU A 405 8.72 -0.42 -4.99
CA GLU A 405 8.97 -0.65 -3.56
C GLU A 405 8.93 -2.15 -3.21
N ALA A 406 7.98 -2.91 -3.76
CA ALA A 406 7.89 -4.36 -3.59
C ALA A 406 9.13 -5.07 -4.16
N LEU A 407 9.64 -4.64 -5.33
CA LEU A 407 10.88 -5.20 -5.89
C LEU A 407 12.10 -4.91 -4.99
N VAL A 408 12.19 -3.72 -4.38
CA VAL A 408 13.27 -3.43 -3.42
C VAL A 408 13.17 -4.31 -2.18
N LEU A 409 11.95 -4.49 -1.65
CA LEU A 409 11.72 -5.39 -0.52
C LEU A 409 12.19 -6.81 -0.84
N LEU A 410 11.81 -7.34 -2.01
CA LEU A 410 12.26 -8.66 -2.46
C LEU A 410 13.79 -8.71 -2.62
N GLN A 411 14.41 -7.69 -3.20
CA GLN A 411 15.88 -7.62 -3.31
C GLN A 411 16.57 -7.67 -1.95
N LEU A 412 16.04 -6.98 -0.93
CA LEU A 412 16.57 -7.01 0.43
C LEU A 412 16.41 -8.41 1.04
N ILE A 413 15.23 -9.00 0.93
CA ILE A 413 14.99 -10.36 1.44
C ILE A 413 15.93 -11.39 0.78
N CYS A 414 16.13 -11.31 -0.54
CA CYS A 414 17.05 -12.22 -1.24
C CYS A 414 18.53 -12.02 -0.84
N GLN A 415 18.93 -10.87 -0.26
CA GLN A 415 20.28 -10.65 0.30
C GLN A 415 20.48 -11.30 1.68
N HIS A 416 19.41 -11.55 2.43
CA HIS A 416 19.46 -11.97 3.83
C HIS A 416 19.07 -13.44 4.08
N ASN A 417 19.26 -14.30 3.07
CA ASN A 417 18.94 -15.74 3.08
C ASN A 417 17.44 -16.05 3.28
N VAL A 418 16.67 -15.97 2.19
CA VAL A 418 15.23 -16.28 2.12
C VAL A 418 14.89 -17.60 2.81
N ALA A 419 15.71 -18.64 2.62
CA ALA A 419 15.48 -19.97 3.19
C ALA A 419 15.30 -19.94 4.72
N ARG A 420 16.15 -19.18 5.43
CA ARG A 420 16.10 -19.07 6.89
C ARG A 420 14.91 -18.23 7.35
N LEU A 421 14.64 -17.12 6.65
CA LEU A 421 13.46 -16.30 6.95
C LEU A 421 12.17 -17.09 6.75
N VAL A 422 12.08 -17.90 5.71
CA VAL A 422 10.88 -18.72 5.46
C VAL A 422 10.72 -19.86 6.48
N GLN A 423 11.81 -20.35 7.08
CA GLN A 423 11.73 -21.34 8.17
C GLN A 423 11.13 -20.77 9.45
N THR A 424 11.26 -19.46 9.72
CA THR A 424 10.62 -18.81 10.87
C THR A 424 9.13 -18.54 10.64
N LEU A 425 8.64 -18.71 9.40
CA LEU A 425 7.21 -18.60 9.08
C LEU A 425 6.50 -19.94 9.32
N GLY A 426 5.28 -19.88 9.86
CA GLY A 426 4.43 -21.06 10.02
C GLY A 426 4.10 -21.73 8.68
N ASN A 427 3.81 -23.04 8.72
CA ASN A 427 3.57 -23.86 7.52
C ASN A 427 2.45 -23.31 6.60
N ASP A 428 1.41 -22.74 7.17
CA ASP A 428 0.29 -22.17 6.40
C ASP A 428 0.68 -20.88 5.67
N LEU A 429 1.44 -20.00 6.33
CA LEU A 429 1.98 -18.78 5.73
C LEU A 429 3.02 -19.12 4.65
N ARG A 430 3.82 -20.17 4.84
CA ARG A 430 4.76 -20.66 3.83
C ARG A 430 4.02 -21.13 2.56
N LYS A 431 2.92 -21.88 2.70
CA LYS A 431 2.09 -22.29 1.55
C LYS A 431 1.50 -21.08 0.82
N LYS A 432 0.95 -20.12 1.56
CA LYS A 432 0.43 -18.86 0.98
C LYS A 432 1.54 -18.09 0.25
N LEU A 433 2.74 -17.98 0.83
CA LEU A 433 3.87 -17.27 0.24
C LEU A 433 4.34 -17.88 -1.10
N VAL A 434 4.33 -19.20 -1.23
CA VAL A 434 4.70 -19.89 -2.48
C VAL A 434 3.65 -19.70 -3.58
N GLN A 435 2.38 -19.57 -3.20
CA GLN A 435 1.28 -19.35 -4.15
C GLN A 435 1.07 -17.87 -4.51
N LEU A 436 1.65 -16.96 -3.72
CA LEU A 436 1.47 -15.53 -3.89
C LEU A 436 2.07 -15.03 -5.22
N THR A 437 1.21 -14.45 -6.05
CA THR A 437 1.61 -13.76 -7.28
C THR A 437 2.10 -12.34 -7.00
N PHE A 438 2.85 -11.75 -7.92
CA PHE A 438 3.33 -10.37 -7.75
C PHE A 438 2.19 -9.36 -7.64
N HIS A 439 1.12 -9.50 -8.43
CA HIS A 439 -0.03 -8.60 -8.32
C HIS A 439 -0.72 -8.72 -6.96
N GLN A 440 -0.77 -9.91 -6.34
CA GLN A 440 -1.32 -10.09 -4.99
C GLN A 440 -0.41 -9.45 -3.94
N LEU A 441 0.91 -9.56 -4.07
CA LEU A 441 1.86 -8.87 -3.18
C LEU A 441 1.71 -7.34 -3.21
N VAL A 442 1.35 -6.77 -4.36
CA VAL A 442 1.24 -5.31 -4.55
C VAL A 442 -0.17 -4.78 -4.26
N CYS A 443 -1.23 -5.54 -4.54
CA CYS A 443 -2.60 -5.03 -4.51
C CYS A 443 -3.52 -5.70 -3.48
N SER A 444 -3.10 -6.80 -2.84
CA SER A 444 -3.93 -7.54 -1.87
C SER A 444 -3.53 -7.25 -0.42
N GLU A 445 -4.51 -7.27 0.47
CA GLU A 445 -4.30 -7.20 1.93
C GLU A 445 -3.51 -8.41 2.44
N ASP A 446 -3.72 -9.60 1.86
CA ASP A 446 -2.93 -10.79 2.17
C ASP A 446 -1.43 -10.59 1.87
N GLY A 447 -1.14 -9.85 0.79
CA GLY A 447 0.21 -9.49 0.39
C GLY A 447 0.87 -8.57 1.41
N ASP A 448 0.12 -7.61 1.95
CA ASP A 448 0.60 -6.68 2.99
C ASP A 448 0.89 -7.40 4.30
N GLN A 449 0.02 -8.32 4.73
CA GLN A 449 0.25 -9.12 5.93
C GLN A 449 1.49 -10.01 5.80
N LEU A 450 1.67 -10.65 4.64
CA LEU A 450 2.86 -11.47 4.37
C LEU A 450 4.13 -10.63 4.29
N ALA A 451 4.09 -9.47 3.63
CA ALA A 451 5.21 -8.54 3.57
C ALA A 451 5.60 -8.04 4.97
N MET A 452 4.62 -7.63 5.78
CA MET A 452 4.83 -7.21 7.16
C MET A 452 5.46 -8.33 7.99
N ARG A 453 4.97 -9.57 7.87
CA ARG A 453 5.54 -10.72 8.60
C ARG A 453 6.97 -11.03 8.15
N LEU A 454 7.27 -10.94 6.85
CA LEU A 454 8.63 -11.12 6.33
C LEU A 454 9.58 -10.03 6.84
N ILE A 455 9.13 -8.78 6.92
CA ILE A 455 9.89 -7.68 7.51
C ILE A 455 10.10 -7.92 9.02
N SER A 456 9.08 -8.36 9.75
CA SER A 456 9.21 -8.71 11.17
C SER A 456 10.25 -9.81 11.38
N SER A 457 10.19 -10.90 10.62
CA SER A 457 11.19 -11.98 10.71
C SER A 457 12.59 -11.53 10.32
N LEU A 458 12.71 -10.61 9.34
CA LEU A 458 13.99 -9.99 9.01
C LEU A 458 14.53 -9.16 10.17
N MET A 459 13.70 -8.32 10.80
CA MET A 459 14.10 -7.51 11.94
C MET A 459 14.43 -8.36 13.18
N GLU A 460 13.63 -9.37 13.49
CA GLU A 460 13.88 -10.33 14.57
C GLU A 460 15.25 -11.01 14.38
N TYR A 461 15.61 -11.37 13.15
CA TYR A 461 16.92 -11.94 12.84
C TYR A 461 18.09 -10.98 13.13
N TYR A 462 17.89 -9.67 12.90
CA TYR A 462 18.92 -8.65 13.17
C TYR A 462 19.00 -8.22 14.63
N ILE A 463 17.87 -8.22 15.33
CA ILE A 463 17.78 -7.86 16.76
C ILE A 463 18.28 -9.01 17.66
N GLY A 464 18.16 -10.26 17.19
CA GLY A 464 18.55 -11.44 17.95
C GLY A 464 20.05 -11.49 18.34
N PRO A 465 20.43 -12.37 19.28
CA PRO A 465 21.78 -12.44 19.85
C PRO A 465 22.89 -12.76 18.83
N GLU A 466 22.53 -13.25 17.64
CA GLU A 466 23.45 -13.53 16.53
C GLU A 466 23.59 -12.37 15.52
N GLY A 467 23.09 -11.17 15.85
CA GLY A 467 23.02 -10.01 14.95
C GLY A 467 24.35 -9.65 14.28
N LYS A 468 24.49 -9.97 12.99
CA LYS A 468 25.65 -9.64 12.15
C LYS A 468 25.54 -8.25 11.48
N GLY A 469 25.13 -7.21 12.22
CA GLY A 469 25.08 -5.83 11.70
C GLY A 469 24.26 -4.86 12.56
N THR A 470 24.29 -3.58 12.21
CA THR A 470 23.48 -2.51 12.81
C THR A 470 22.06 -2.53 12.24
N VAL A 471 21.03 -2.55 13.09
CA VAL A 471 19.61 -2.47 12.70
C VAL A 471 19.33 -1.16 11.94
N GLU A 472 20.09 -0.11 12.25
CA GLU A 472 20.05 1.19 11.57
C GLU A 472 20.32 1.09 10.06
N ASP A 473 21.27 0.26 9.61
CA ASP A 473 21.64 0.13 8.19
C ASP A 473 20.53 -0.52 7.35
N ILE A 474 19.76 -1.41 7.95
CA ILE A 474 18.67 -2.12 7.25
C ILE A 474 17.39 -1.31 7.32
N SER A 475 17.12 -0.69 8.46
CA SER A 475 15.98 0.19 8.61
C SER A 475 16.08 1.44 7.73
N THR A 476 17.28 1.98 7.50
CA THR A 476 17.52 3.04 6.51
C THR A 476 17.24 2.55 5.09
N LYS A 477 17.77 1.39 4.70
CA LYS A 477 17.48 0.77 3.39
C LYS A 477 16.00 0.49 3.16
N LEU A 478 15.27 0.03 4.18
CA LEU A 478 13.82 -0.23 4.11
C LEU A 478 13.02 1.07 4.02
N ARG A 479 13.38 2.10 4.78
CA ARG A 479 12.72 3.41 4.77
C ARG A 479 12.90 4.14 3.44
N GLU A 480 14.11 4.12 2.87
CA GLU A 480 14.38 4.73 1.57
C GLU A 480 13.83 3.89 0.42
N GLY A 481 13.88 2.57 0.55
CA GLY A 481 13.56 1.62 -0.50
C GLY A 481 12.07 1.32 -0.67
N CYS A 482 11.36 1.13 0.44
CA CYS A 482 9.96 0.68 0.45
C CYS A 482 9.12 1.34 1.56
N PRO A 483 8.94 2.67 1.53
CA PRO A 483 8.21 3.42 2.56
C PRO A 483 6.72 3.05 2.68
N SER A 484 6.08 2.46 1.66
CA SER A 484 4.68 2.01 1.79
C SER A 484 4.55 0.71 2.58
N TYR A 485 5.64 -0.07 2.67
CA TYR A 485 5.70 -1.32 3.44
C TYR A 485 6.38 -1.16 4.81
N PHE A 486 7.23 -0.14 4.96
CA PHE A 486 7.95 0.16 6.19
C PHE A 486 7.86 1.65 6.51
N ASN A 487 6.94 2.00 7.42
CA ASN A 487 6.65 3.38 7.78
C ASN A 487 7.61 3.92 8.84
N GLU A 488 7.57 5.24 9.07
CA GLU A 488 8.29 5.85 10.19
C GLU A 488 7.84 5.31 11.56
N SER A 489 6.58 4.88 11.67
CA SER A 489 6.08 4.18 12.86
C SER A 489 6.85 2.88 13.10
N ASP A 490 6.98 2.07 12.05
CA ASP A 490 7.60 0.75 12.14
C ASP A 490 9.08 0.88 12.50
N TYR A 491 9.75 1.91 12.00
CA TYR A 491 11.11 2.25 12.40
C TYR A 491 11.25 2.47 13.91
N LYS A 492 10.46 3.38 14.51
CA LYS A 492 10.64 3.65 15.94
C LYS A 492 10.18 2.45 16.78
N TYR A 493 9.24 1.64 16.29
CA TYR A 493 8.87 0.37 16.92
C TYR A 493 10.07 -0.60 16.98
N TYR A 494 10.71 -0.93 15.85
CA TYR A 494 11.82 -1.87 15.85
C TYR A 494 13.07 -1.32 16.55
N SER A 495 13.31 -0.01 16.46
CA SER A 495 14.38 0.65 17.23
C SER A 495 14.12 0.57 18.74
N ALA A 496 12.88 0.75 19.19
CA ALA A 496 12.53 0.54 20.59
C ALA A 496 12.71 -0.92 21.03
N VAL A 497 12.30 -1.88 20.19
CA VAL A 497 12.47 -3.33 20.48
C VAL A 497 13.95 -3.70 20.56
N GLU A 498 14.80 -3.14 19.69
CA GLU A 498 16.26 -3.30 19.75
C GLU A 498 16.83 -2.76 21.07
N SER A 499 16.45 -1.55 21.47
CA SER A 499 16.88 -0.98 22.77
C SER A 499 16.42 -1.82 23.96
N LEU A 500 15.22 -2.43 23.90
CA LEU A 500 14.73 -3.34 24.94
C LEU A 500 15.51 -4.66 24.98
N GLU A 501 15.85 -5.22 23.82
CA GLU A 501 16.65 -6.45 23.76
C GLU A 501 18.06 -6.20 24.29
N LYS A 502 18.69 -5.08 23.90
CA LYS A 502 19.98 -4.62 24.46
C LYS A 502 19.88 -4.45 25.98
N ALA A 503 18.83 -3.81 26.47
CA ALA A 503 18.60 -3.66 27.92
C ALA A 503 18.44 -5.01 28.63
N SER A 504 17.89 -6.05 27.99
CA SER A 504 17.77 -7.38 28.61
C SER A 504 19.12 -8.10 28.76
N MET A 505 20.09 -7.78 27.89
CA MET A 505 21.42 -8.40 27.87
C MET A 505 22.46 -7.65 28.71
N THR A 506 22.23 -6.37 29.01
CA THR A 506 23.15 -5.53 29.79
C THR A 506 23.07 -5.84 31.29
N ASN A 507 24.21 -6.04 31.95
CA ASN A 507 24.24 -6.31 33.41
C ASN A 507 24.08 -5.03 34.25
N ASN A 508 24.64 -3.91 33.80
CA ASN A 508 24.64 -2.63 34.52
C ASN A 508 23.21 -2.06 34.66
N GLN A 509 22.80 -1.72 35.89
CA GLN A 509 21.45 -1.21 36.15
C GLN A 509 21.20 0.16 35.51
N ASP A 510 22.18 1.08 35.58
CA ASP A 510 22.02 2.44 35.05
C ASP A 510 21.91 2.46 33.52
N GLU A 511 22.74 1.67 32.83
CA GLU A 511 22.68 1.53 31.36
C GLU A 511 21.38 0.87 30.91
N ARG A 512 20.89 -0.13 31.66
CA ARG A 512 19.57 -0.74 31.44
C ARG A 512 18.45 0.28 31.54
N ASP A 513 18.49 1.12 32.57
CA ASP A 513 17.48 2.15 32.79
C ASP A 513 17.53 3.24 31.69
N ILE A 514 18.72 3.62 31.22
CA ILE A 514 18.89 4.55 30.08
C ILE A 514 18.25 3.97 28.80
N LEU A 515 18.61 2.73 28.44
CA LEU A 515 18.10 2.06 27.24
C LEU A 515 16.58 1.83 27.30
N ALA A 516 16.05 1.46 28.48
CA ALA A 516 14.61 1.32 28.70
C ALA A 516 13.88 2.67 28.54
N ARG A 517 14.47 3.77 29.02
CA ARG A 517 13.91 5.12 28.89
C ARG A 517 13.95 5.62 27.45
N GLU A 518 14.99 5.27 26.70
CA GLU A 518 15.08 5.54 25.27
C GLU A 518 14.00 4.79 24.48
N ALA A 519 13.80 3.49 24.75
CA ALA A 519 12.73 2.70 24.16
C ALA A 519 11.33 3.29 24.48
N PHE A 520 11.12 3.73 25.73
CA PHE A 520 9.88 4.39 26.15
C PHE A 520 9.64 5.71 25.37
N ASN A 521 10.67 6.54 25.19
CA ASN A 521 10.56 7.79 24.42
C ASN A 521 10.27 7.57 22.93
N LEU A 522 10.64 6.43 22.36
CA LEU A 522 10.31 6.06 20.99
C LEU A 522 8.87 5.55 20.86
N LEU A 523 8.41 4.73 21.81
CA LEU A 523 7.06 4.15 21.81
C LEU A 523 5.96 5.16 22.14
N THR A 524 6.23 6.13 23.01
CA THR A 524 5.30 7.24 23.32
C THR A 524 4.95 8.08 22.08
N LYS A 525 5.83 8.10 21.06
CA LYS A 525 5.57 8.78 19.78
C LYS A 525 4.66 7.97 18.84
N ILE A 526 4.35 6.71 19.18
CA ILE A 526 3.51 5.83 18.35
C ILE A 526 2.58 4.96 19.21
N PRO A 527 1.53 5.53 19.79
CA PRO A 527 0.57 4.77 20.59
C PRO A 527 -0.27 3.79 19.76
N ASP A 528 -0.57 4.11 18.49
CA ASP A 528 -1.60 3.41 17.72
C ASP A 528 -1.10 2.13 17.03
N SER A 529 0.16 2.10 16.57
CA SER A 529 0.65 1.04 15.68
C SER A 529 1.26 -0.18 16.40
N ALA A 530 1.38 -0.15 17.73
CA ALA A 530 2.11 -1.16 18.49
C ALA A 530 1.19 -2.16 19.20
N ASP A 531 1.56 -3.44 19.16
CA ASP A 531 1.05 -4.45 20.09
C ASP A 531 1.67 -4.21 21.48
N LEU A 532 0.95 -3.46 22.30
CA LEU A 532 1.38 -3.08 23.63
C LEU A 532 1.49 -4.29 24.57
N SER A 533 0.77 -5.39 24.34
CA SER A 533 0.79 -6.54 25.25
C SER A 533 2.17 -7.20 25.30
N ALA A 534 2.76 -7.46 24.14
CA ALA A 534 4.09 -8.05 24.05
C ALA A 534 5.19 -7.12 24.58
N ILE A 535 5.07 -5.82 24.30
CA ILE A 535 6.05 -4.82 24.74
C ILE A 535 5.98 -4.59 26.26
N CYS A 536 4.79 -4.46 26.82
CA CYS A 536 4.60 -4.28 28.26
C CYS A 536 5.19 -5.45 29.06
N LYS A 537 5.05 -6.70 28.58
CA LYS A 537 5.73 -7.87 29.17
C LYS A 537 7.25 -7.75 29.16
N ARG A 538 7.84 -7.19 28.10
CA ARG A 538 9.30 -6.92 28.06
C ARG A 538 9.69 -5.85 29.08
N PHE A 539 8.90 -4.78 29.24
CA PHE A 539 9.13 -3.77 30.29
C PHE A 539 8.93 -4.32 31.71
N GLU A 540 7.97 -5.22 31.92
CA GLU A 540 7.78 -5.93 33.20
C GLU A 540 9.02 -6.75 33.56
N ASN A 541 9.59 -7.48 32.60
CA ASN A 541 10.84 -8.23 32.80
C ASN A 541 12.03 -7.31 33.17
N LEU A 542 12.08 -6.10 32.57
CA LEU A 542 13.08 -5.06 32.88
C LEU A 542 12.76 -4.28 34.17
N ARG A 543 11.62 -4.53 34.82
CA ARG A 543 11.10 -3.83 36.01
C ARG A 543 10.83 -2.34 35.82
N PHE A 544 10.61 -1.90 34.57
CA PHE A 544 10.30 -0.50 34.24
C PHE A 544 8.78 -0.26 34.19
N TYR A 545 8.14 -0.28 35.35
CA TYR A 545 6.67 -0.20 35.48
C TYR A 545 6.07 1.17 35.09
N GLU A 546 6.90 2.21 35.02
CA GLU A 546 6.51 3.53 34.51
C GLU A 546 5.97 3.44 33.07
N ALA A 547 6.63 2.67 32.19
CA ALA A 547 6.17 2.46 30.82
C ALA A 547 4.90 1.60 30.76
N VAL A 548 4.79 0.59 31.62
CA VAL A 548 3.65 -0.35 31.65
C VAL A 548 2.34 0.37 31.95
N VAL A 549 2.37 1.41 32.79
CA VAL A 549 1.19 2.23 33.09
C VAL A 549 0.97 3.30 32.03
N ARG A 550 2.03 4.05 31.64
CA ARG A 550 1.84 5.23 30.77
C ARG A 550 1.53 4.89 29.31
N LEU A 551 2.11 3.83 28.74
CA LEU A 551 1.89 3.50 27.31
C LEU A 551 0.43 3.09 27.02
N PRO A 552 -0.20 2.16 27.78
CA PRO A 552 -1.59 1.77 27.51
C PRO A 552 -2.58 2.90 27.78
N LEU A 553 -2.34 3.74 28.80
CA LEU A 553 -3.20 4.87 29.11
C LEU A 553 -3.09 5.98 28.06
N GLN A 554 -1.89 6.27 27.56
CA GLN A 554 -1.72 7.20 26.46
C GLN A 554 -2.39 6.69 25.17
N LYS A 555 -2.37 5.38 24.92
CA LYS A 555 -3.13 4.77 23.81
C LYS A 555 -4.63 4.91 24.00
N ALA A 556 -5.14 4.64 25.20
CA ALA A 556 -6.56 4.85 25.51
C ALA A 556 -6.99 6.31 25.25
N GLN A 557 -6.18 7.28 25.65
CA GLN A 557 -6.44 8.71 25.40
C GLN A 557 -6.35 9.10 23.92
N ALA A 558 -5.42 8.50 23.15
CA ALA A 558 -5.30 8.74 21.72
C ALA A 558 -6.53 8.21 20.95
N LEU A 559 -7.11 7.09 21.38
CA LEU A 559 -8.35 6.56 20.83
C LEU A 559 -9.53 7.52 21.04
N ASP A 560 -9.60 8.19 22.20
CA ASP A 560 -10.65 9.18 22.50
C ASP A 560 -10.53 10.45 21.63
N SER A 561 -9.30 10.94 21.40
CA SER A 561 -9.07 12.13 20.56
C SER A 561 -9.52 11.92 19.10
N ASN A 562 -9.50 10.67 18.62
CA ASN A 562 -9.98 10.30 17.29
C ASN A 562 -11.51 10.15 17.24
N ALA A 563 -12.16 9.88 18.37
CA ALA A 563 -13.62 9.76 18.49
C ALA A 563 -14.31 11.14 18.38
N ASP A 564 -13.67 12.19 18.88
CA ASP A 564 -14.22 13.57 18.87
C ASP A 564 -14.17 14.24 17.48
N VAL A 565 -13.39 13.74 16.52
CA VAL A 565 -13.23 14.35 15.19
C VAL A 565 -14.37 13.96 14.22
N ILE A 566 -15.21 12.97 14.55
CA ILE A 566 -16.32 12.54 13.70
C ILE A 566 -17.66 13.05 14.27
N ASN A 567 -17.93 14.34 14.02
CA ASN A 567 -19.26 14.94 13.93
C ASN A 567 -20.28 14.69 15.09
N GLY A 568 -19.89 14.78 16.36
CA GLY A 568 -20.83 15.06 17.49
C GLY A 568 -22.05 14.13 17.66
N GLN A 569 -22.10 13.03 16.94
CA GLN A 569 -23.15 12.01 16.92
C GLN A 569 -22.44 10.68 16.68
N ILE A 570 -21.92 10.12 17.77
CA ILE A 570 -21.27 8.82 17.76
C ILE A 570 -22.36 7.76 17.67
N ASP A 571 -22.36 6.98 16.60
CA ASP A 571 -23.16 5.75 16.52
C ASP A 571 -22.85 4.85 17.73
N ALA A 572 -23.86 4.35 18.43
CA ALA A 572 -23.68 3.49 19.62
C ALA A 572 -22.71 2.32 19.37
N ARG A 573 -22.70 1.75 18.16
CA ARG A 573 -21.80 0.66 17.77
C ARG A 573 -20.32 1.09 17.71
N HIS A 574 -20.03 2.30 17.27
CA HIS A 574 -18.65 2.82 17.25
C HIS A 574 -18.19 3.12 18.68
N HIS A 575 -19.07 3.66 19.53
CA HIS A 575 -18.79 3.89 20.95
C HIS A 575 -18.45 2.58 21.69
N ASP A 576 -19.19 1.50 21.42
CA ASP A 576 -18.93 0.18 22.01
C ASP A 576 -17.56 -0.38 21.59
N THR A 577 -17.19 -0.21 20.31
CA THR A 577 -15.86 -0.65 19.83
C THR A 577 -14.70 0.11 20.46
N ILE A 578 -14.85 1.42 20.65
CA ILE A 578 -13.83 2.27 21.29
C ILE A 578 -13.72 1.89 22.77
N THR A 579 -14.85 1.70 23.44
CA THR A 579 -14.90 1.28 24.84
C THR A 579 -14.26 -0.10 25.03
N ALA A 580 -14.53 -1.05 24.13
CA ALA A 580 -13.88 -2.37 24.15
C ALA A 580 -12.36 -2.28 23.97
N GLN A 581 -11.87 -1.42 23.07
CA GLN A 581 -10.44 -1.18 22.87
C GLN A 581 -9.80 -0.50 24.11
N ARG A 582 -10.52 0.39 24.81
CA ARG A 582 -10.05 0.99 26.07
C ARG A 582 -9.90 -0.05 27.16
N VAL A 583 -10.90 -0.91 27.33
CA VAL A 583 -10.83 -2.01 28.31
C VAL A 583 -9.64 -2.93 28.03
N GLN A 584 -9.35 -3.23 26.75
CA GLN A 584 -8.15 -3.99 26.38
C GLN A 584 -6.85 -3.30 26.81
N CYS A 585 -6.75 -1.97 26.71
CA CYS A 585 -5.60 -1.22 27.20
C CYS A 585 -5.48 -1.27 28.73
N TYR A 586 -6.60 -1.12 29.46
CA TYR A 586 -6.60 -1.18 30.92
C TYR A 586 -6.20 -2.56 31.44
N GLU A 587 -6.67 -3.62 30.78
CA GLU A 587 -6.35 -5.00 31.13
C GLU A 587 -4.84 -5.30 31.12
N ILE A 588 -4.05 -4.59 30.30
CA ILE A 588 -2.58 -4.75 30.31
C ILE A 588 -2.02 -4.33 31.69
N VAL A 589 -2.46 -3.18 32.21
CA VAL A 589 -2.03 -2.67 33.52
C VAL A 589 -2.53 -3.60 34.64
N MET A 590 -3.78 -4.07 34.53
CA MET A 590 -4.35 -4.99 35.53
C MET A 590 -3.62 -6.32 35.55
N ASN A 591 -3.26 -6.86 34.39
CA ASN A 591 -2.46 -8.09 34.29
C ASN A 591 -1.08 -7.93 34.93
N ALA A 592 -0.44 -6.76 34.82
CA ALA A 592 0.82 -6.49 35.52
C ALA A 592 0.64 -6.53 37.05
N LEU A 593 -0.44 -5.93 37.58
CA LEU A 593 -0.79 -5.97 39.00
C LEU A 593 -1.08 -7.41 39.48
N ARG A 594 -1.87 -8.19 38.73
CA ARG A 594 -2.16 -9.61 39.02
C ARG A 594 -0.87 -10.44 39.07
N THR A 595 0.05 -10.20 38.14
CA THR A 595 1.35 -10.88 38.05
C THR A 595 2.23 -10.57 39.25
N LEU A 596 2.26 -9.31 39.70
CA LEU A 596 3.02 -8.89 40.88
C LEU A 596 2.48 -9.44 42.20
N LYS A 597 1.14 -9.56 42.34
CA LYS A 597 0.48 -10.12 43.53
C LYS A 597 0.57 -11.66 43.59
N GLY A 598 0.76 -12.32 42.44
CA GLY A 598 0.91 -13.78 42.34
C GLY A 598 -0.39 -14.54 42.05
N ALA A 599 -1.46 -13.87 41.62
CA ALA A 599 -2.79 -14.47 41.42
C ALA A 599 -2.92 -15.30 40.12
N GLY A 600 -1.83 -15.56 39.39
CA GLY A 600 -1.85 -16.09 38.02
C GLY A 600 -1.35 -17.52 37.79
N ARG A 601 -1.04 -18.33 38.81
CA ARG A 601 -0.64 -19.74 38.59
C ARG A 601 -1.17 -20.70 39.66
N SER A 602 -2.29 -21.35 39.34
CA SER A 602 -2.52 -22.72 39.80
C SER A 602 -1.69 -23.65 38.90
N GLY A 603 -0.65 -24.27 39.45
CA GLY A 603 0.05 -25.42 38.87
C GLY A 603 1.05 -25.17 37.73
N ALA A 604 2.25 -24.63 38.02
CA ALA A 604 3.53 -25.08 37.45
C ALA A 604 4.70 -24.19 37.95
N PRO A 605 5.79 -24.76 38.52
CA PRO A 605 6.98 -24.02 38.90
C PRO A 605 7.85 -23.77 37.66
N GLY A 606 7.64 -22.63 37.00
CA GLY A 606 8.55 -22.05 36.01
C GLY A 606 9.15 -20.75 36.54
N PRO A 607 10.38 -20.38 36.15
CA PRO A 607 11.26 -19.46 36.87
C PRO A 607 10.77 -18.02 36.81
N VAL A 608 9.89 -17.64 37.75
CA VAL A 608 9.69 -16.24 38.09
C VAL A 608 10.78 -15.92 39.10
N THR A 609 11.72 -15.06 38.70
CA THR A 609 12.77 -14.53 39.54
C THR A 609 12.19 -14.14 40.91
N ALA A 610 12.70 -14.78 41.96
CA ALA A 610 12.28 -14.55 43.34
C ALA A 610 12.62 -13.10 43.74
N LEU A 611 11.68 -12.17 43.53
CA LEU A 611 11.74 -10.86 44.18
C LEU A 611 11.37 -11.01 45.65
N ASP A 612 12.12 -10.30 46.50
CA ASP A 612 11.75 -10.10 47.89
C ASP A 612 10.36 -9.44 48.01
N PRO A 613 9.57 -9.83 49.02
CA PRO A 613 8.22 -9.30 49.22
C PRO A 613 8.20 -7.77 49.38
N ALA A 614 9.25 -7.17 49.96
CA ALA A 614 9.38 -5.73 50.12
C ALA A 614 9.53 -4.99 48.77
N SER A 615 10.31 -5.55 47.84
CA SER A 615 10.49 -4.98 46.49
C SER A 615 9.23 -5.08 45.65
N ARG A 616 8.45 -6.17 45.80
CA ARG A 616 7.12 -6.30 45.16
C ARG A 616 6.14 -5.25 45.66
N SER A 617 6.07 -5.02 46.97
CA SER A 617 5.20 -4.00 47.56
C SER A 617 5.57 -2.59 47.05
N LYS A 618 6.87 -2.28 46.92
CA LYS A 618 7.32 -1.00 46.34
C LYS A 618 6.86 -0.80 44.90
N CYS A 619 6.95 -1.83 44.05
CA CYS A 619 6.49 -1.76 42.67
C CYS A 619 4.96 -1.61 42.56
N ILE A 620 4.20 -2.32 43.41
CA ILE A 620 2.73 -2.18 43.46
C ILE A 620 2.35 -0.73 43.83
N LYS A 621 2.97 -0.17 44.88
CA LYS A 621 2.75 1.23 45.28
C LYS A 621 3.07 2.20 44.15
N GLN A 622 4.19 1.98 43.44
CA GLN A 622 4.59 2.82 42.31
C GLN A 622 3.56 2.77 41.16
N ILE A 623 3.03 1.59 40.82
CA ILE A 623 2.00 1.45 39.77
C ILE A 623 0.73 2.18 40.18
N ILE A 624 0.25 2.01 41.41
CA ILE A 624 -0.97 2.66 41.90
C ILE A 624 -0.80 4.18 41.89
N GLN A 625 0.32 4.69 42.40
CA GLN A 625 0.60 6.13 42.43
C GLN A 625 0.65 6.75 41.04
N LEU A 626 1.26 6.05 40.06
CA LEU A 626 1.28 6.50 38.67
C LEU A 626 -0.10 6.41 38.00
N SER A 627 -0.90 5.39 38.34
CA SER A 627 -2.23 5.17 37.77
C SER A 627 -3.24 6.22 38.22
N VAL A 628 -3.20 6.62 39.50
CA VAL A 628 -4.11 7.62 40.08
C VAL A 628 -3.83 9.04 39.58
N GLN A 629 -2.61 9.32 39.11
CA GLN A 629 -2.26 10.60 38.50
C GLN A 629 -2.90 10.83 37.11
N TRP A 630 -3.44 9.79 36.47
CA TRP A 630 -4.07 9.90 35.16
C TRP A 630 -5.53 10.36 35.27
N PRO A 631 -5.97 11.36 34.48
CA PRO A 631 -7.31 11.95 34.58
C PRO A 631 -8.35 11.14 33.79
N ASP A 632 -8.50 9.84 34.07
CA ASP A 632 -9.49 8.97 33.41
C ASP A 632 -10.34 8.23 34.45
N THR A 633 -11.59 8.65 34.57
CA THR A 633 -12.54 8.12 35.56
C THR A 633 -12.94 6.68 35.26
N ALA A 634 -13.08 6.31 33.98
CA ALA A 634 -13.44 4.95 33.58
C ALA A 634 -12.28 3.97 33.86
N PHE A 635 -11.04 4.42 33.68
CA PHE A 635 -9.86 3.66 34.10
C PHE A 635 -9.81 3.46 35.62
N HIS A 636 -10.06 4.52 36.40
CA HIS A 636 -10.07 4.44 37.86
C HIS A 636 -11.13 3.45 38.38
N GLU A 637 -12.32 3.43 37.77
CA GLU A 637 -13.37 2.45 38.08
C GLU A 637 -12.88 1.00 37.90
N HIS A 638 -12.23 0.72 36.77
CA HIS A 638 -11.66 -0.61 36.50
C HIS A 638 -10.50 -0.93 37.46
N LEU A 639 -9.63 0.05 37.75
CA LEU A 639 -8.51 -0.11 38.68
C LEU A 639 -9.00 -0.46 40.09
N TYR A 640 -9.97 0.29 40.63
CA TYR A 640 -10.48 0.05 41.97
C TYR A 640 -11.18 -1.31 42.08
N ARG A 641 -11.95 -1.74 41.07
CA ARG A 641 -12.52 -3.10 41.01
C ARG A 641 -11.42 -4.16 41.12
N THR A 642 -10.37 -4.06 40.30
CA THR A 642 -9.29 -5.06 40.32
C THR A 642 -8.47 -5.06 41.61
N LEU A 643 -8.26 -3.91 42.26
CA LEU A 643 -7.55 -3.84 43.54
C LEU A 643 -8.34 -4.54 44.67
N ILE A 644 -9.66 -4.39 44.66
CA ILE A 644 -10.57 -5.03 45.63
C ILE A 644 -10.64 -6.54 45.37
N GLU A 645 -10.68 -6.98 44.11
CA GLU A 645 -10.59 -8.40 43.75
C GLU A 645 -9.26 -9.03 44.20
N LEU A 646 -8.16 -8.28 44.12
CA LEU A 646 -6.83 -8.71 44.53
C LEU A 646 -6.56 -8.60 46.05
N GLY A 647 -7.51 -8.06 46.82
CA GLY A 647 -7.37 -7.85 48.27
C GLY A 647 -6.25 -6.87 48.64
N LEU A 648 -6.04 -5.84 47.82
CA LEU A 648 -5.09 -4.74 48.04
C LEU A 648 -5.77 -3.54 48.70
N ASP A 649 -6.57 -3.81 49.73
CA ASP A 649 -7.44 -2.84 50.39
C ASP A 649 -6.65 -1.73 51.07
N ASN A 650 -5.53 -2.07 51.70
CA ASN A 650 -4.71 -1.10 52.43
C ASN A 650 -4.01 -0.12 51.48
N GLU A 651 -3.47 -0.61 50.37
CA GLU A 651 -2.85 0.23 49.35
C GLU A 651 -3.88 1.10 48.61
N LEU A 652 -5.10 0.61 48.40
CA LEU A 652 -6.21 1.38 47.83
C LEU A 652 -6.61 2.56 48.73
N LEU A 653 -6.71 2.32 50.04
CA LEU A 653 -7.09 3.34 51.01
C LEU A 653 -6.00 4.40 51.22
N GLU A 654 -4.73 4.03 51.10
CA GLU A 654 -3.58 4.95 51.24
C GLU A 654 -3.36 5.81 49.99
N TYR A 655 -3.52 5.24 48.78
CA TYR A 655 -3.15 5.91 47.53
C TYR A 655 -4.34 6.24 46.59
N GLY A 656 -5.58 6.03 47.03
CA GLY A 656 -6.78 6.30 46.24
C GLY A 656 -6.92 7.77 45.78
N GLY A 657 -7.43 7.96 44.57
CA GLY A 657 -7.71 9.29 44.01
C GLY A 657 -8.93 9.98 44.61
N SER A 658 -9.19 11.23 44.20
CA SER A 658 -10.40 11.98 44.60
C SER A 658 -11.71 11.25 44.27
N ASP A 659 -11.67 10.43 43.23
CA ASP A 659 -12.85 9.80 42.63
C ASP A 659 -13.23 8.49 43.33
N LEU A 660 -12.38 8.00 44.26
CA LEU A 660 -12.59 6.76 44.99
C LEU A 660 -13.90 6.77 45.80
N VAL A 661 -14.23 7.89 46.45
CA VAL A 661 -15.45 8.02 47.25
C VAL A 661 -16.70 7.95 46.37
N ALA A 662 -16.68 8.64 45.23
CA ALA A 662 -17.78 8.62 44.28
C ALA A 662 -17.99 7.21 43.70
N PHE A 663 -16.90 6.51 43.37
CA PHE A 663 -16.94 5.13 42.92
C PHE A 663 -17.48 4.16 44.00
N LEU A 664 -16.99 4.21 45.23
CA LEU A 664 -17.46 3.31 46.29
C LEU A 664 -18.94 3.56 46.63
N GLN A 665 -19.39 4.82 46.58
CA GLN A 665 -20.80 5.16 46.77
C GLN A 665 -21.69 4.74 45.60
N SER A 666 -21.19 4.78 44.36
CA SER A 666 -21.93 4.35 43.17
C SER A 666 -21.93 2.84 43.03
N ALA A 667 -20.85 2.14 43.35
CA ALA A 667 -20.79 0.68 43.40
C ALA A 667 -21.61 0.10 44.57
N GLY A 668 -21.75 0.86 45.66
CA GLY A 668 -22.61 0.53 46.80
C GLY A 668 -24.10 0.79 46.58
N ARG A 669 -24.49 1.56 45.55
CA ARG A 669 -25.89 1.85 45.18
C ARG A 669 -26.22 1.15 43.84
N LYS A 670 -27.31 0.39 43.76
CA LYS A 670 -27.69 -0.42 42.56
C LYS A 670 -27.39 0.27 41.21
N HIS A 671 -26.80 -0.46 40.25
CA HIS A 671 -27.02 -0.22 38.81
C HIS A 671 -28.43 -0.73 38.47
N GLN A 672 -29.35 0.19 38.16
CA GLN A 672 -30.65 -0.13 37.60
C GLN A 672 -30.51 0.06 36.09
N GLU A 673 -30.41 -1.04 35.33
CA GLU A 673 -30.61 -1.00 33.87
C GLU A 673 -31.97 -0.33 33.57
N GLU A 674 -31.97 0.45 32.50
CA GLU A 674 -33.03 1.33 32.03
C GLU A 674 -34.43 0.68 32.00
N VAL A 675 -35.32 1.10 32.91
CA VAL A 675 -36.75 1.21 32.59
C VAL A 675 -37.26 2.55 33.13
N ARG A 676 -37.64 3.40 32.18
CA ARG A 676 -38.23 4.73 32.35
C ARG A 676 -39.35 4.73 33.40
N GLY A 677 -39.10 5.33 34.57
CA GLY A 677 -40.11 5.56 35.61
C GLY A 677 -39.55 6.43 36.75
N ALA A 678 -40.26 7.50 37.09
CA ALA A 678 -39.87 8.54 38.04
C ALA A 678 -39.46 8.01 39.44
N PRO A 679 -38.59 8.73 40.19
CA PRO A 679 -38.12 8.26 41.48
C PRO A 679 -39.26 8.32 42.50
N ARG A 680 -39.50 7.22 43.23
CA ARG A 680 -40.29 7.22 44.46
C ARG A 680 -39.37 6.98 45.65
N LEU A 681 -39.64 7.73 46.70
CA LEU A 681 -38.94 7.76 47.97
C LEU A 681 -39.41 6.58 48.84
N ASP A 682 -39.09 5.34 48.47
CA ASP A 682 -39.25 4.13 49.29
C ASP A 682 -38.57 2.96 48.58
N ASP A 683 -37.27 2.71 48.83
CA ASP A 683 -36.61 1.47 48.34
C ASP A 683 -35.46 1.01 49.26
N LEU A 684 -35.70 0.99 50.58
CA LEU A 684 -34.79 0.45 51.61
C LEU A 684 -34.83 -1.10 51.73
N GLY A 685 -35.47 -1.81 50.79
CA GLY A 685 -35.87 -3.21 50.96
C GLY A 685 -35.31 -4.22 49.95
N ALA A 686 -34.16 -3.96 49.32
CA ALA A 686 -33.57 -4.91 48.36
C ALA A 686 -32.31 -5.61 48.92
N PRO A 687 -32.15 -6.93 48.69
CA PRO A 687 -31.04 -7.69 49.25
C PRO A 687 -29.69 -7.24 48.68
N ILE A 688 -28.73 -7.00 49.59
CA ILE A 688 -27.38 -6.53 49.27
C ILE A 688 -26.50 -7.72 48.88
N SER A 689 -25.80 -7.65 47.76
CA SER A 689 -24.88 -8.70 47.29
C SER A 689 -23.55 -8.70 48.06
N THR A 690 -22.81 -9.82 48.04
CA THR A 690 -21.50 -9.94 48.73
C THR A 690 -20.41 -9.02 48.19
N SER A 691 -20.50 -8.59 46.93
CA SER A 691 -19.63 -7.55 46.37
C SER A 691 -19.99 -6.17 46.92
N GLN A 692 -21.29 -5.87 47.08
CA GLN A 692 -21.79 -4.62 47.64
C GLN A 692 -21.40 -4.44 49.12
N THR A 693 -21.43 -5.51 49.90
CA THR A 693 -20.99 -5.45 51.31
C THR A 693 -19.51 -5.08 51.42
N LYS A 694 -18.66 -5.60 50.52
CA LYS A 694 -17.23 -5.26 50.50
C LYS A 694 -16.99 -3.79 50.17
N TYR A 695 -17.71 -3.22 49.19
CA TYR A 695 -17.57 -1.79 48.84
C TYR A 695 -17.98 -0.87 50.00
N LEU A 696 -19.07 -1.21 50.71
CA LEU A 696 -19.55 -0.44 51.85
C LEU A 696 -18.61 -0.57 53.07
N GLU A 697 -18.02 -1.75 53.30
CA GLU A 697 -17.03 -1.96 54.37
C GLU A 697 -15.75 -1.15 54.11
N LEU A 698 -15.25 -1.18 52.88
CA LEU A 698 -14.11 -0.37 52.44
C LEU A 698 -14.39 1.13 52.57
N LEU A 699 -15.62 1.58 52.24
CA LEU A 699 -16.03 2.97 52.40
C LEU A 699 -16.06 3.39 53.88
N ALA A 700 -16.58 2.53 54.76
CA ALA A 700 -16.54 2.78 56.20
C ALA A 700 -15.09 2.90 56.71
N ARG A 701 -14.20 1.99 56.31
CA ARG A 701 -12.77 2.03 56.66
C ARG A 701 -12.09 3.30 56.12
N TYR A 702 -12.41 3.74 54.91
CA TYR A 702 -11.91 4.99 54.35
C TYR A 702 -12.32 6.21 55.17
N TYR A 703 -13.59 6.31 55.57
CA TYR A 703 -14.07 7.41 56.42
C TYR A 703 -13.43 7.40 57.81
N VAL A 704 -13.16 6.22 58.37
CA VAL A 704 -12.38 6.09 59.62
C VAL A 704 -10.96 6.63 59.45
N LEU A 705 -10.28 6.30 58.35
CA LEU A 705 -8.92 6.79 58.07
C LEU A 705 -8.85 8.30 57.83
N LYS A 706 -9.89 8.90 57.24
CA LYS A 706 -9.99 10.35 57.00
C LYS A 706 -10.47 11.15 58.23
N GLY A 707 -10.88 10.48 59.30
CA GLY A 707 -11.42 11.11 60.52
C GLY A 707 -12.89 11.53 60.43
N GLU A 708 -13.63 11.11 59.40
CA GLU A 708 -15.05 11.40 59.20
C GLU A 708 -15.94 10.35 59.91
N HIS A 709 -15.86 10.32 61.25
CA HIS A 709 -16.49 9.29 62.07
C HIS A 709 -18.02 9.21 61.94
N VAL A 710 -18.68 10.34 61.65
CA VAL A 710 -20.14 10.39 61.45
C VAL A 710 -20.58 9.71 60.15
N ALA A 711 -19.79 9.84 59.08
CA ALA A 711 -20.07 9.17 57.81
C ALA A 711 -19.77 7.66 57.90
N ALA A 712 -18.68 7.30 58.58
CA ALA A 712 -18.34 5.91 58.89
C ALA A 712 -19.45 5.19 59.67
N ALA A 713 -19.96 5.83 60.74
CA ALA A 713 -21.04 5.27 61.55
C ALA A 713 -22.33 5.03 60.74
N ARG A 714 -22.68 5.92 59.80
CA ARG A 714 -23.83 5.72 58.91
C ARG A 714 -23.66 4.53 57.97
N MET A 715 -22.47 4.34 57.42
CA MET A 715 -22.20 3.20 56.53
C MET A 715 -22.18 1.87 57.29
N LEU A 716 -21.64 1.84 58.51
CA LEU A 716 -21.69 0.68 59.40
C LEU A 716 -23.11 0.35 59.85
N LEU A 717 -23.96 1.37 60.06
CA LEU A 717 -25.39 1.18 60.33
C LEU A 717 -26.09 0.49 59.16
N ILE A 718 -25.84 0.95 57.93
CA ILE A 718 -26.38 0.34 56.69
C ILE A 718 -25.89 -1.12 56.52
N LEU A 719 -24.64 -1.40 56.89
CA LEU A 719 -24.10 -2.78 56.89
C LEU A 719 -24.76 -3.66 57.96
N ALA A 720 -25.03 -3.11 59.14
CA ALA A 720 -25.67 -3.81 60.25
C ALA A 720 -27.15 -4.12 59.97
N GLU A 721 -27.85 -3.22 59.27
CA GLU A 721 -29.27 -3.34 58.89
C GLU A 721 -29.53 -4.24 57.66
N ARG A 722 -28.48 -4.83 57.06
CA ARG A 722 -28.60 -5.62 55.81
C ARG A 722 -29.57 -6.81 55.93
N GLN A 723 -30.46 -6.96 54.94
CA GLN A 723 -31.23 -8.18 54.68
C GLN A 723 -30.49 -9.01 53.61
N CYS A 724 -30.03 -10.22 53.96
CA CYS A 724 -29.33 -11.12 53.05
C CYS A 724 -30.32 -12.03 52.30
N SER A 725 -30.14 -12.24 50.99
CA SER A 725 -30.96 -13.15 50.19
C SER A 725 -30.62 -14.64 50.41
N ASN A 726 -29.42 -14.96 50.90
CA ASN A 726 -28.92 -16.32 51.08
C ASN A 726 -28.70 -16.62 52.57
N ALA A 727 -29.28 -17.73 53.07
CA ALA A 727 -29.18 -18.14 54.47
C ALA A 727 -27.77 -18.57 54.92
N GLU A 728 -26.87 -18.91 53.99
CA GLU A 728 -25.46 -19.25 54.27
C GLU A 728 -24.54 -18.01 54.36
N GLU A 729 -24.98 -16.84 53.89
CA GLU A 729 -24.20 -15.58 53.88
C GLU A 729 -24.74 -14.54 54.88
N ALA A 730 -25.71 -14.93 55.71
CA ALA A 730 -26.15 -14.14 56.85
C ALA A 730 -24.94 -13.97 57.80
N PRO A 731 -24.58 -12.73 58.19
CA PRO A 731 -23.42 -12.51 59.05
C PRO A 731 -23.70 -13.19 60.39
N ALA A 732 -22.76 -14.03 60.84
CA ALA A 732 -22.81 -14.55 62.21
C ALA A 732 -22.88 -13.38 63.20
N LEU A 733 -23.55 -13.55 64.35
CA LEU A 733 -23.63 -12.54 65.42
C LEU A 733 -22.25 -11.96 65.80
N ASP A 734 -21.17 -12.74 65.62
CA ASP A 734 -19.78 -12.35 65.83
C ASP A 734 -19.22 -11.34 64.83
N GLN A 735 -19.80 -11.21 63.62
CA GLN A 735 -19.44 -10.16 62.67
C GLN A 735 -20.24 -8.88 62.88
N ARG A 736 -21.45 -8.97 63.46
CA ARG A 736 -22.27 -7.78 63.82
C ARG A 736 -21.79 -7.09 65.09
N SER A 737 -21.18 -7.83 66.03
CA SER A 737 -20.71 -7.30 67.31
C SER A 737 -19.58 -6.27 67.19
N PRO A 738 -18.52 -6.43 66.36
CA PRO A 738 -17.49 -5.41 66.19
C PRO A 738 -18.02 -4.14 65.52
N ASP A 739 -18.92 -4.26 64.54
CA ASP A 739 -19.51 -3.11 63.84
C ASP A 739 -20.39 -2.27 64.77
N PHE A 740 -21.20 -2.92 65.62
CA PHE A 740 -21.98 -2.24 66.66
C PHE A 740 -21.10 -1.61 67.74
N VAL A 741 -20.00 -2.25 68.12
CA VAL A 741 -19.04 -1.72 69.11
C VAL A 741 -18.31 -0.49 68.54
N LEU A 742 -17.88 -0.52 67.28
CA LEU A 742 -17.30 0.65 66.59
C LEU A 742 -18.32 1.78 66.43
N LEU A 743 -19.58 1.46 66.13
CA LEU A 743 -20.67 2.44 66.03
C LEU A 743 -20.94 3.13 67.38
N LEU A 744 -20.96 2.37 68.48
CA LEU A 744 -21.05 2.92 69.84
C LEU A 744 -19.82 3.76 70.21
N PHE A 745 -18.63 3.35 69.78
CA PHE A 745 -17.39 4.08 70.05
C PHE A 745 -17.33 5.42 69.31
N PHE A 746 -17.69 5.46 68.03
CA PHE A 746 -17.70 6.71 67.25
C PHE A 746 -18.83 7.66 67.65
N THR A 747 -19.99 7.14 68.05
CA THR A 747 -21.09 7.98 68.59
C THR A 747 -20.78 8.51 69.99
N SER A 748 -19.96 7.81 70.79
CA SER A 748 -19.52 8.25 72.12
C SER A 748 -18.46 9.36 72.09
N VAL A 749 -17.69 9.52 71.01
CA VAL A 749 -16.54 10.47 70.95
C VAL A 749 -16.91 11.83 70.34
N CYS A 750 -18.05 11.96 69.65
CA CYS A 750 -18.60 13.25 69.18
C CYS A 750 -20.00 13.50 69.80
N PRO A 751 -20.13 14.33 70.86
CA PRO A 751 -21.41 14.50 71.57
C PRO A 751 -22.50 15.30 70.82
N CYS A 752 -22.25 15.79 69.61
CA CYS A 752 -23.09 16.83 69.01
C CYS A 752 -24.25 16.36 68.12
N VAL A 753 -24.49 15.05 67.94
CA VAL A 753 -25.64 14.58 67.12
C VAL A 753 -26.39 13.43 67.80
N VAL A 754 -26.74 13.60 69.08
CA VAL A 754 -27.85 12.86 69.69
C VAL A 754 -29.03 13.82 69.82
N SER A 755 -29.65 14.07 68.67
CA SER A 755 -31.04 14.52 68.57
C SER A 755 -31.44 14.31 67.12
N ILE A 756 -32.17 13.22 66.86
CA ILE A 756 -33.39 13.17 66.04
C ILE A 756 -33.90 11.72 66.09
N ASN A 757 -34.96 11.57 66.90
CA ASN A 757 -36.14 10.71 66.87
C ASN A 757 -36.06 9.20 66.60
N THR A 758 -36.54 8.47 67.62
CA THR A 758 -37.64 7.47 67.59
C THR A 758 -38.31 7.19 66.26
#